data_AF-A0A7G5XJN8-F1
#
_entry.id   AF-A0A7G5XJN8-F1
#
_cell.length_a   1.000
_cell.length_b   1.000
_cell.length_c   1.000
_cell.angle_alpha   90.00
_cell.angle_beta   90.00
_cell.angle_gamma   90.00
#
_symmetry.space_group_name_H-M   'P 1'
#
loop_
_entity.id
_entity.type
_entity.pdbx_description
1 polymer ?
#
loop_
_entity_poly.entity_id
_entity_poly.type
_entity_poly.pdbx_seq_one_letter_code
_entity_poly.pdbx_strand_id
1 'polypeptide(L)'
;MKKIVTILVLLLSVQQISAQVTVQNLRCEMRVNPLGIEAKQPRLSWQLQSILRNVVQTSYQVIVSSSVQNLQQNKGDVWKSAVINRNQSLHVQYNGAALQPGKKYFWKVIVQTNKGAAQTNQTAFFSIGLAKEQWKAKWIGYDQASAWDSVTQWSRLSARYLRKEFAGKPAVKRATAYISGLGMYELYINGTKIGDQVLAPNPTDYRKTYFYNTHDVTAQIKAGSNAIAAVLGNGRFFTMRQNYKTQKHNTFGFPKLLLQLEIEYTDGTTKTVVSDESWKLNVDGPIRTNNEYDGEEYDATKEFNGWTKAGFNDSKWMQPELVEAPPGKLVAQTNEPMKVMQTVKPISIKKTASGKYILDMGQNFAGWIKLQNINGKKGNKVTLRFAESLQPDGEVFVKNLRDAKVTNIYTLKGTGNESWQPSFVYNGFRYVEVSAFPGTPTLNQFEGKLVYDGIETTGSFQTSNDVLNSIYKNAWWGIASNYKGMPVDCPQRNERQPWLGDRTVGSQGESYMFNNASLYAKWMQDIEDSQTDEGSIPDVAPAFWNYYSDDVTWPAAYFFITNNLYNQFGDVTPIQKHYPSMKKWMMYMKSKYMKNYIVTRDKYGDWCVPPESLNLIHAKDSNRLTDGKLIATAYYYKLLSYVQRFANITNNKEDAKYYGLLSDSIRTAFQQEFYNPKLKQYSNNTVTANLLPLYFGICPDSLRTAVFEKIRIKVHVENHGHISTGLIGSQWIMRGLTEYGYPDLAYIMASNKTYPSWGYMAENGATTIWELWNGNTADPGMNSQNHVMLLGDLLTWFYENLAGIRTNKTDVAFKKIIMKPTLPAGLDFVKASYNSFHGLIKSEWNNSTDKFEWKISIPANTSATVYIPANSIEEISEGGTAIANNKDIKFVKEDDGSVILEVPSGNYTFVRNKKWRKGIVKDEFIFDRASFPESHAATIAETAEGLIASWFGGTKEGNKDVCIWTSHFKNGQWTAPAKVADGVMNDTLRYSTYNPVLFYAPNGELLLFYKIGPNVAGWTGWLIRSKDNGHTWSKREALPEGFLGPIKNKPEFINGVLLCPSSTEKTGWKAHIEFTTDFGKTWTKTEAINDPKILQAIQPSILKYADGRLQILCRSRNTTLNESWSSDGGKTWSEMKASALPNNNSGTDAVTLKDGRQLLVYNHNLPNASWVNGKGPRTPLNVAISKDGKVWSAALVLEDSPISQYSYPSVIQTKDGLVHIVYTWRREKIKHVVVDPNKLELKEIVNKQWPGVKETVGKTTDD
;
A
#
# COMPACT_ATOMS: atom_id res chain seq x y z
N MET A 1 -69.66 -9.66 -21.73
CA MET A 1 -69.05 -8.85 -20.65
C MET A 1 -67.78 -9.49 -20.02
N LYS A 2 -66.99 -10.29 -20.76
CA LYS A 2 -65.73 -10.91 -20.24
C LYS A 2 -64.46 -10.51 -21.02
N LYS A 3 -64.53 -9.50 -21.89
CA LYS A 3 -63.37 -9.00 -22.67
C LYS A 3 -62.92 -7.58 -22.34
N ILE A 4 -63.60 -6.87 -21.43
CA ILE A 4 -63.25 -5.49 -21.03
C ILE A 4 -62.49 -5.47 -19.67
N VAL A 5 -62.57 -6.52 -18.86
CA VAL A 5 -61.91 -6.56 -17.54
C VAL A 5 -60.44 -7.03 -17.62
N THR A 6 -60.02 -7.72 -18.67
CA THR A 6 -58.64 -8.22 -18.79
C THR A 6 -57.67 -7.19 -19.36
N ILE A 7 -58.16 -6.17 -20.09
CA ILE A 7 -57.30 -5.10 -20.65
C ILE A 7 -57.05 -3.97 -19.63
N LEU A 8 -57.91 -3.81 -18.61
CA LEU A 8 -57.67 -2.83 -17.54
C LEU A 8 -56.70 -3.33 -16.44
N VAL A 9 -56.53 -4.64 -16.27
CA VAL A 9 -55.60 -5.21 -15.26
C VAL A 9 -54.16 -5.33 -15.78
N LEU A 10 -53.95 -5.27 -17.11
CA LEU A 10 -52.61 -5.22 -17.73
C LEU A 10 -52.05 -3.80 -17.95
N LEU A 11 -52.83 -2.75 -17.63
CA LEU A 11 -52.38 -1.35 -17.61
C LEU A 11 -52.11 -0.80 -16.20
N LEU A 12 -52.25 -1.63 -15.16
CA LEU A 12 -51.82 -1.36 -13.79
C LEU A 12 -50.59 -2.19 -13.40
N SER A 13 -49.64 -2.35 -14.33
CA SER A 13 -48.25 -2.46 -13.92
C SER A 13 -47.86 -1.12 -13.31
N VAL A 14 -48.09 -0.96 -12.01
CA VAL A 14 -47.44 0.06 -11.19
C VAL A 14 -45.95 -0.14 -11.42
N GLN A 15 -45.38 0.57 -12.38
CA GLN A 15 -43.97 0.90 -12.33
C GLN A 15 -43.82 1.63 -11.00
N GLN A 16 -43.41 0.93 -9.95
CA GLN A 16 -42.76 1.60 -8.84
C GLN A 16 -41.59 2.33 -9.49
N ILE A 17 -41.77 3.64 -9.71
CA ILE A 17 -40.69 4.55 -10.03
C ILE A 17 -39.79 4.48 -8.80
N SER A 18 -38.83 3.56 -8.83
CA SER A 18 -37.80 3.49 -7.81
C SER A 18 -37.09 4.84 -7.85
N ALA A 19 -36.97 5.51 -6.70
CA ALA A 19 -36.31 6.78 -6.61
C ALA A 19 -34.89 6.66 -7.18
N GLN A 20 -34.58 7.43 -8.23
CA GLN A 20 -33.29 7.35 -8.93
C GLN A 20 -32.11 7.84 -8.08
N VAL A 21 -32.41 8.52 -6.96
CA VAL A 21 -31.46 8.92 -5.91
C VAL A 21 -32.01 8.49 -4.56
N THR A 22 -31.18 7.84 -3.74
CA THR A 22 -31.53 7.40 -2.39
C THR A 22 -30.58 7.97 -1.35
N VAL A 23 -31.08 8.17 -0.12
CA VAL A 23 -30.26 8.53 1.03
C VAL A 23 -30.05 7.30 1.90
N GLN A 24 -28.81 6.99 2.23
CA GLN A 24 -28.44 5.80 3.02
C GLN A 24 -27.26 6.06 3.96
N ASN A 25 -26.90 5.05 4.75
CA ASN A 25 -25.74 5.05 5.66
C ASN A 25 -25.70 6.29 6.57
N LEU A 26 -26.82 6.53 7.25
CA LEU A 26 -26.94 7.61 8.22
C LEU A 26 -26.03 7.35 9.42
N ARG A 27 -25.24 8.36 9.78
CA ARG A 27 -24.28 8.27 10.88
C ARG A 27 -24.43 9.46 11.82
N CYS A 28 -24.29 9.19 13.11
CA CYS A 28 -24.17 10.18 14.16
C CYS A 28 -22.80 9.99 14.82
N GLU A 29 -21.98 11.04 14.92
CA GLU A 29 -20.59 10.94 15.38
C GLU A 29 -19.81 9.82 14.67
N MET A 30 -19.93 9.76 13.33
CA MET A 30 -19.31 8.76 12.44
C MET A 30 -19.74 7.30 12.65
N ARG A 31 -20.67 7.02 13.56
CA ARG A 31 -21.17 5.67 13.87
C ARG A 31 -22.62 5.49 13.42
N VAL A 32 -22.99 4.25 13.14
CA VAL A 32 -24.38 3.89 12.82
C VAL A 32 -25.15 3.68 14.12
N ASN A 33 -26.21 4.47 14.30
CA ASN A 33 -27.12 4.34 15.44
C ASN A 33 -26.44 4.25 16.83
N PRO A 34 -25.50 5.15 17.18
CA PRO A 34 -24.72 5.01 18.40
C PRO A 34 -25.59 5.18 19.65
N LEU A 35 -25.28 4.38 20.68
CA LEU A 35 -25.92 4.47 21.99
C LEU A 35 -24.99 5.16 23.00
N GLY A 36 -25.57 6.08 23.76
CA GLY A 36 -24.92 6.70 24.91
C GLY A 36 -23.86 7.73 24.56
N ILE A 37 -24.01 8.52 23.49
CA ILE A 37 -23.03 9.56 23.14
C ILE A 37 -23.07 10.72 24.15
N GLU A 38 -21.94 11.40 24.33
CA GLU A 38 -21.84 12.58 25.20
C GLU A 38 -21.79 13.91 24.43
N ALA A 39 -21.77 13.84 23.09
CA ALA A 39 -21.81 15.04 22.25
C ALA A 39 -23.12 15.80 22.48
N LYS A 40 -23.03 17.03 22.99
CA LYS A 40 -24.18 17.92 23.22
C LYS A 40 -24.81 18.42 21.91
N GLN A 41 -23.98 18.54 20.88
CA GLN A 41 -24.36 18.93 19.52
C GLN A 41 -23.80 17.88 18.56
N PRO A 42 -24.40 16.68 18.49
CA PRO A 42 -23.87 15.60 17.69
C PRO A 42 -23.86 15.93 16.20
N ARG A 43 -22.88 15.39 15.49
CA ARG A 43 -22.64 15.57 14.06
C ARG A 43 -23.32 14.46 13.28
N LEU A 44 -24.13 14.86 12.30
CA LEU A 44 -24.94 13.97 11.47
C LEU A 44 -24.39 13.91 10.04
N SER A 45 -24.30 12.71 9.48
CA SER A 45 -23.78 12.47 8.13
C SER A 45 -24.67 11.49 7.37
N TRP A 46 -24.75 11.65 6.05
CA TRP A 46 -25.49 10.76 5.16
C TRP A 46 -24.80 10.59 3.81
N GLN A 47 -25.06 9.45 3.16
CA GLN A 47 -24.61 9.16 1.80
C GLN A 47 -25.76 9.29 0.81
N LEU A 48 -25.43 9.78 -0.38
CA LEU A 48 -26.31 9.72 -1.53
C LEU A 48 -25.86 8.59 -2.44
N GLN A 49 -26.81 7.75 -2.88
CA GLN A 49 -26.56 6.73 -3.89
C GLN A 49 -27.42 7.00 -5.11
N SER A 50 -26.83 6.84 -6.29
CA SER A 50 -27.54 6.96 -7.55
C SER A 50 -26.83 6.20 -8.66
N ILE A 51 -27.59 5.77 -9.66
CA ILE A 51 -27.09 5.27 -10.95
C ILE A 51 -26.89 6.41 -11.97
N LEU A 52 -27.42 7.60 -11.69
CA LEU A 52 -27.33 8.76 -12.57
C LEU A 52 -25.96 9.45 -12.43
N ARG A 53 -25.52 10.13 -13.49
CA ARG A 53 -24.38 11.03 -13.45
C ARG A 53 -24.76 12.41 -12.92
N ASN A 54 -23.76 13.10 -12.38
CA ASN A 54 -23.84 14.49 -11.94
C ASN A 54 -24.99 14.73 -10.95
N VAL A 55 -25.13 13.85 -9.96
CA VAL A 55 -26.03 14.04 -8.82
C VAL A 55 -25.32 14.89 -7.79
N VAL A 56 -25.89 16.04 -7.49
CA VAL A 56 -25.39 17.01 -6.51
C VAL A 56 -26.53 17.39 -5.56
N GLN A 57 -26.25 17.35 -4.26
CA GLN A 57 -27.18 17.89 -3.26
C GLN A 57 -27.20 19.41 -3.35
N THR A 58 -28.38 20.01 -3.43
CA THR A 58 -28.57 21.47 -3.46
C THR A 58 -29.03 21.99 -2.11
N SER A 59 -29.88 21.24 -1.40
CA SER A 59 -30.31 21.57 -0.05
C SER A 59 -30.66 20.33 0.77
N TYR A 60 -30.78 20.51 2.08
CA TYR A 60 -31.24 19.46 2.99
C TYR A 60 -32.10 20.03 4.12
N GLN A 61 -32.91 19.16 4.73
CA GLN A 61 -33.64 19.41 5.96
C GLN A 61 -33.49 18.22 6.90
N VAL A 62 -32.99 18.46 8.12
CA VAL A 62 -32.88 17.45 9.17
C VAL A 62 -34.11 17.52 10.07
N ILE A 63 -34.65 16.35 10.41
CA ILE A 63 -35.76 16.19 11.34
C ILE A 63 -35.31 15.24 12.44
N VAL A 64 -35.36 15.69 13.69
CA VAL A 64 -35.09 14.92 14.90
C VAL A 64 -36.32 14.95 15.79
N SER A 65 -36.73 13.78 16.25
CA SER A 65 -37.95 13.56 17.01
C SER A 65 -37.68 12.73 18.27
N SER A 66 -38.52 12.91 19.28
CA SER A 66 -38.46 12.12 20.52
C SER A 66 -39.03 10.71 20.37
N SER A 67 -39.78 10.44 19.30
CA SER A 67 -40.41 9.15 19.02
C SER A 67 -40.41 8.83 17.52
N VAL A 68 -40.52 7.54 17.20
CA VAL A 68 -40.64 7.05 15.81
C VAL A 68 -41.93 7.58 15.16
N GLN A 69 -43.03 7.64 15.93
CA GLN A 69 -44.33 8.11 15.46
C GLN A 69 -44.27 9.58 15.02
N ASN A 70 -43.66 10.45 15.82
CA ASN A 70 -43.46 11.86 15.46
C ASN A 70 -42.58 11.98 14.20
N LEU A 71 -41.51 11.18 14.11
CA LEU A 71 -40.62 11.20 12.95
C LEU A 71 -41.33 10.77 11.65
N GLN A 72 -42.16 9.72 11.72
CA GLN A 72 -42.97 9.25 10.58
C GLN A 72 -43.91 10.34 10.07
N GLN A 73 -44.47 11.15 10.97
CA GLN A 73 -45.32 12.31 10.65
C GLN A 73 -44.53 13.58 10.24
N ASN A 74 -43.20 13.50 10.04
CA ASN A 74 -42.33 14.66 9.79
C ASN A 74 -42.37 15.73 10.90
N LYS A 75 -42.74 15.35 12.12
CA LYS A 75 -42.79 16.22 13.30
C LYS A 75 -41.45 16.18 14.04
N GLY A 76 -40.60 17.16 13.79
CA GLY A 76 -39.33 17.34 14.51
C GLY A 76 -39.51 18.05 15.84
N ASP A 77 -40.17 17.40 16.80
CA ASP A 77 -40.48 17.97 18.13
C ASP A 77 -39.24 18.27 18.98
N VAL A 78 -38.08 17.72 18.58
CA VAL A 78 -36.78 18.00 19.20
C VAL A 78 -35.97 18.96 18.34
N TRP A 79 -35.95 18.72 17.02
CA TRP A 79 -35.37 19.63 16.05
C TRP A 79 -36.00 19.43 14.67
N LYS A 80 -36.35 20.53 14.01
CA LYS A 80 -36.61 20.57 12.59
C LYS A 80 -35.80 21.72 12.02
N SER A 81 -34.78 21.42 11.21
CA SER A 81 -33.98 22.48 10.61
C SER A 81 -34.82 23.27 9.59
N ALA A 82 -34.40 24.50 9.29
CA ALA A 82 -34.80 25.14 8.03
C ALA A 82 -34.34 24.27 6.84
N VAL A 83 -34.85 24.56 5.65
CA VAL A 83 -34.25 24.04 4.42
C VAL A 83 -32.93 24.78 4.22
N ILE A 84 -31.81 24.06 4.37
CA ILE A 84 -30.46 24.62 4.29
C ILE A 84 -29.93 24.44 2.87
N ASN A 85 -29.69 25.54 2.16
CA ASN A 85 -29.19 25.57 0.78
C ASN A 85 -27.68 25.31 0.72
N ARG A 86 -27.25 24.10 1.10
CA ARG A 86 -25.85 23.65 1.05
C ARG A 86 -25.74 22.21 0.58
N ASN A 87 -24.62 21.91 -0.07
CA ASN A 87 -24.28 20.55 -0.52
C ASN A 87 -23.52 19.72 0.53
N GLN A 88 -23.44 20.20 1.78
CA GLN A 88 -22.81 19.49 2.89
C GLN A 88 -23.65 18.27 3.27
N SER A 89 -23.02 17.09 3.32
CA SER A 89 -23.66 15.84 3.77
C SER A 89 -22.86 15.11 4.84
N LEU A 90 -21.72 15.68 5.26
CA LEU A 90 -20.88 15.16 6.33
C LEU A 90 -20.82 16.16 7.48
N HIS A 91 -20.84 15.62 8.70
CA HIS A 91 -20.61 16.34 9.95
C HIS A 91 -21.53 17.55 10.16
N VAL A 92 -22.80 17.44 9.74
CA VAL A 92 -23.80 18.47 9.96
C VAL A 92 -24.14 18.52 11.44
N GLN A 93 -23.78 19.62 12.09
CA GLN A 93 -23.96 19.82 13.53
C GLN A 93 -25.44 19.93 13.88
N TYR A 94 -25.87 19.17 14.89
CA TYR A 94 -27.17 19.32 15.52
C TYR A 94 -27.31 20.71 16.13
N ASN A 95 -28.41 21.41 15.81
CA ASN A 95 -28.69 22.76 16.30
C ASN A 95 -30.15 22.90 16.79
N GLY A 96 -30.66 21.86 17.44
CA GLY A 96 -32.00 21.83 18.04
C GLY A 96 -32.01 22.12 19.53
N ALA A 97 -33.11 21.73 20.18
CA ALA A 97 -33.25 21.85 21.64
C ALA A 97 -32.17 21.07 22.40
N ALA A 98 -31.88 21.46 23.64
CA ALA A 98 -30.89 20.76 24.47
C ALA A 98 -31.26 19.27 24.64
N LEU A 99 -30.35 18.39 24.22
CA LEU A 99 -30.53 16.95 24.31
C LEU A 99 -30.41 16.51 25.77
N GLN A 100 -31.34 15.67 26.21
CA GLN A 100 -31.46 15.25 27.60
C GLN A 100 -30.68 13.95 27.82
N PRO A 101 -29.89 13.85 28.89
CA PRO A 101 -29.14 12.64 29.15
C PRO A 101 -30.05 11.45 29.49
N GLY A 102 -29.62 10.26 29.09
CA GLY A 102 -30.39 9.02 29.14
C GLY A 102 -31.56 8.91 28.16
N LYS A 103 -31.75 9.86 27.22
CA LYS A 103 -32.82 9.83 26.20
C LYS A 103 -32.33 9.35 24.84
N LYS A 104 -33.24 8.70 24.10
CA LYS A 104 -33.06 8.23 22.72
C LYS A 104 -33.82 9.16 21.78
N TYR A 105 -33.20 9.51 20.67
CA TYR A 105 -33.72 10.40 19.64
C TYR A 105 -33.70 9.69 18.29
N PHE A 106 -34.71 9.97 17.47
CA PHE A 106 -34.85 9.42 16.13
C PHE A 106 -34.69 10.54 15.12
N TRP A 107 -34.04 10.27 13.99
CA TRP A 107 -33.81 11.30 13.01
C TRP A 107 -33.86 10.77 11.58
N LYS A 108 -34.12 11.71 10.67
CA LYS A 108 -34.04 11.51 9.23
C LYS A 108 -33.60 12.80 8.55
N VAL A 109 -33.24 12.67 7.27
CA VAL A 109 -32.92 13.80 6.42
C VAL A 109 -33.71 13.73 5.12
N ILE A 110 -34.21 14.88 4.70
CA ILE A 110 -34.81 15.11 3.38
C ILE A 110 -33.81 15.92 2.58
N VAL A 111 -33.49 15.46 1.38
CA VAL A 111 -32.47 16.04 0.51
C VAL A 111 -33.09 16.47 -0.80
N GLN A 112 -32.78 17.69 -1.25
CA GLN A 112 -33.03 18.09 -2.64
C GLN A 112 -31.74 17.94 -3.43
N THR A 113 -31.85 17.35 -4.62
CA THR A 113 -30.75 17.25 -5.58
C THR A 113 -31.15 17.91 -6.89
N ASN A 114 -30.16 18.17 -7.74
CA ASN A 114 -30.41 18.59 -9.12
C ASN A 114 -31.10 17.53 -10.00
N LYS A 115 -31.33 16.31 -9.48
CA LYS A 115 -32.04 15.20 -10.16
C LYS A 115 -33.33 14.80 -9.43
N GLY A 116 -33.82 15.64 -8.52
CA GLY A 116 -35.05 15.41 -7.76
C GLY A 116 -34.82 15.22 -6.27
N ALA A 117 -35.92 15.11 -5.53
CA ALA A 117 -35.90 14.92 -4.08
C ALA A 117 -35.53 13.47 -3.72
N ALA A 118 -34.78 13.30 -2.64
CA ALA A 118 -34.49 12.01 -2.03
C ALA A 118 -34.68 12.12 -0.52
N GLN A 119 -35.16 11.05 0.09
CA GLN A 119 -35.25 10.96 1.55
C GLN A 119 -34.79 9.57 2.01
N THR A 120 -34.54 9.47 3.31
CA THR A 120 -34.16 8.19 3.92
C THR A 120 -35.34 7.23 3.97
N ASN A 121 -35.10 5.98 3.62
CA ASN A 121 -36.10 4.91 3.76
C ASN A 121 -36.08 4.25 5.16
N GLN A 122 -35.07 4.53 5.98
CA GLN A 122 -34.88 3.94 7.30
C GLN A 122 -34.85 5.00 8.39
N THR A 123 -35.42 4.69 9.55
CA THR A 123 -35.32 5.52 10.76
C THR A 123 -33.97 5.32 11.41
N ALA A 124 -33.14 6.37 11.42
CA ALA A 124 -31.90 6.37 12.19
C ALA A 124 -32.15 6.89 13.61
N PHE A 125 -31.28 6.55 14.55
CA PHE A 125 -31.37 7.02 15.93
C PHE A 125 -30.01 7.31 16.54
N PHE A 126 -30.01 7.95 17.69
CA PHE A 126 -28.88 7.99 18.62
C PHE A 126 -29.42 8.17 20.03
N SER A 127 -28.66 7.82 21.06
CA SER A 127 -29.03 8.15 22.45
C SER A 127 -27.93 8.90 23.17
N ILE A 128 -28.31 9.74 24.12
CA ILE A 128 -27.38 10.45 24.99
C ILE A 128 -27.06 9.57 26.20
N GLY A 129 -25.79 9.55 26.58
CA GLY A 129 -25.31 8.84 27.77
C GLY A 129 -25.86 9.44 29.07
N LEU A 130 -25.48 8.85 30.21
CA LEU A 130 -25.79 9.43 31.51
C LEU A 130 -24.77 10.51 31.85
N ALA A 131 -25.28 11.66 32.33
CA ALA A 131 -24.42 12.66 32.93
C ALA A 131 -23.92 12.20 34.29
N LYS A 132 -22.77 12.72 34.75
CA LYS A 132 -22.11 12.30 36.00
C LYS A 132 -23.06 12.37 37.20
N GLU A 133 -23.84 13.45 37.28
CA GLU A 133 -24.82 13.73 38.33
C GLU A 133 -26.06 12.83 38.31
N GLN A 134 -26.29 12.08 37.23
CA GLN A 134 -27.42 11.15 37.11
C GLN A 134 -27.07 9.71 37.53
N TRP A 135 -25.79 9.43 37.76
CA TRP A 135 -25.37 8.16 38.34
C TRP A 135 -25.78 8.09 39.80
N LYS A 136 -26.68 7.15 40.11
CA LYS A 136 -27.07 6.76 41.47
C LYS A 136 -26.35 5.48 41.93
N ALA A 137 -25.72 4.80 40.99
CA ALA A 137 -24.96 3.59 41.26
C ALA A 137 -23.66 3.89 42.00
N LYS A 138 -23.28 2.96 42.86
CA LYS A 138 -22.02 2.95 43.59
C LYS A 138 -21.05 1.98 42.94
N TRP A 139 -19.77 2.28 43.04
CA TRP A 139 -18.72 1.35 42.67
C TRP A 139 -18.68 0.20 43.68
N ILE A 140 -18.76 -1.02 43.17
CA ILE A 140 -18.71 -2.24 43.97
C ILE A 140 -17.64 -3.20 43.45
N GLY A 141 -16.98 -3.93 44.34
CA GLY A 141 -15.88 -4.81 43.97
C GLY A 141 -15.38 -5.71 45.10
N TYR A 142 -14.16 -6.21 44.90
CA TYR A 142 -13.37 -6.95 45.88
C TYR A 142 -11.91 -6.55 45.65
N ASP A 143 -11.45 -5.50 46.35
CA ASP A 143 -10.21 -4.77 46.04
C ASP A 143 -8.96 -5.43 46.67
N GLN A 144 -8.92 -6.77 46.59
CA GLN A 144 -7.84 -7.59 47.12
C GLN A 144 -7.69 -8.92 46.36
N ALA A 145 -6.57 -9.59 46.59
CA ALA A 145 -6.29 -10.93 46.09
C ALA A 145 -6.89 -12.00 47.04
N SER A 146 -7.45 -13.08 46.48
CA SER A 146 -7.81 -14.27 47.26
C SER A 146 -6.57 -15.13 47.57
N ALA A 147 -6.68 -16.08 48.49
CA ALA A 147 -5.55 -16.93 48.91
C ALA A 147 -4.90 -17.75 47.78
N TRP A 148 -5.62 -17.99 46.67
CA TRP A 148 -5.11 -18.70 45.47
C TRP A 148 -4.66 -17.76 44.34
N ASP A 149 -4.87 -16.46 44.49
CA ASP A 149 -4.43 -15.46 43.51
C ASP A 149 -2.94 -15.13 43.72
N SER A 150 -2.28 -14.57 42.70
CA SER A 150 -0.89 -14.12 42.75
C SER A 150 -0.77 -12.69 42.22
N VAL A 151 -0.17 -11.81 43.01
CA VAL A 151 0.13 -10.40 42.66
C VAL A 151 1.64 -10.20 42.43
N THR A 152 2.27 -11.17 41.77
CA THR A 152 3.70 -11.12 41.39
C THR A 152 3.86 -10.81 39.89
N GLN A 153 5.10 -10.87 39.38
CA GLN A 153 5.34 -10.81 37.93
C GLN A 153 4.55 -11.89 37.18
N TRP A 154 4.23 -13.01 37.83
CA TRP A 154 3.39 -14.08 37.28
C TRP A 154 1.97 -13.93 37.79
N SER A 155 1.34 -12.79 37.47
CA SER A 155 0.07 -12.43 38.08
C SER A 155 -1.05 -13.37 37.66
N ARG A 156 -1.83 -13.79 38.66
CA ARG A 156 -2.97 -14.68 38.51
C ARG A 156 -4.11 -14.13 39.36
N LEU A 157 -5.15 -13.61 38.73
CA LEU A 157 -6.33 -13.13 39.42
C LEU A 157 -7.58 -13.77 38.83
N SER A 158 -8.36 -14.41 39.69
CA SER A 158 -9.65 -15.01 39.39
C SER A 158 -10.70 -13.97 39.00
N ALA A 159 -11.64 -14.33 38.11
CA ALA A 159 -12.69 -13.39 37.71
C ALA A 159 -13.67 -13.11 38.87
N ARG A 160 -14.26 -11.90 38.88
CA ARG A 160 -15.24 -11.49 39.90
C ARG A 160 -16.65 -11.65 39.34
N TYR A 161 -17.50 -12.45 39.98
CA TYR A 161 -18.88 -12.70 39.55
C TYR A 161 -19.82 -11.91 40.46
N LEU A 162 -20.68 -11.07 39.87
CA LEU A 162 -21.62 -10.23 40.60
C LEU A 162 -23.04 -10.44 40.08
N ARG A 163 -24.03 -10.50 40.97
CA ARG A 163 -25.45 -10.60 40.59
C ARG A 163 -26.38 -9.84 41.53
N LYS A 164 -27.56 -9.46 41.01
CA LYS A 164 -28.68 -8.91 41.78
C LYS A 164 -30.00 -9.36 41.16
N GLU A 165 -30.95 -9.74 42.01
CA GLU A 165 -32.34 -9.95 41.61
C GLU A 165 -33.18 -8.70 41.88
N PHE A 166 -34.18 -8.46 41.04
CA PHE A 166 -35.13 -7.37 41.21
C PHE A 166 -36.48 -7.71 40.57
N ALA A 167 -37.55 -7.12 41.11
CA ALA A 167 -38.89 -7.25 40.52
C ALA A 167 -39.12 -6.21 39.40
N GLY A 168 -39.60 -6.63 38.24
CA GLY A 168 -40.09 -5.79 37.15
C GLY A 168 -41.62 -5.77 37.09
N LYS A 169 -42.20 -4.71 36.52
CA LYS A 169 -43.64 -4.66 36.21
C LYS A 169 -43.92 -5.13 34.77
N PRO A 170 -45.16 -5.51 34.42
CA PRO A 170 -45.58 -5.68 33.03
C PRO A 170 -45.41 -4.39 32.20
N ALA A 171 -45.48 -4.55 30.87
CA ALA A 171 -45.50 -3.45 29.91
C ALA A 171 -44.31 -2.48 30.02
N VAL A 172 -43.09 -3.02 29.86
CA VAL A 172 -41.86 -2.23 29.72
C VAL A 172 -41.92 -1.45 28.41
N LYS A 173 -41.81 -0.12 28.50
CA LYS A 173 -41.71 0.77 27.33
C LYS A 173 -40.28 0.85 26.82
N ARG A 174 -39.31 0.93 27.73
CA ARG A 174 -37.88 1.05 27.44
C ARG A 174 -37.06 0.57 28.63
N ALA A 175 -35.96 -0.12 28.39
CA ALA A 175 -34.95 -0.38 29.41
C ALA A 175 -33.54 -0.18 28.87
N THR A 176 -32.71 0.57 29.59
CA THR A 176 -31.33 0.90 29.20
C THR A 176 -30.38 0.56 30.33
N ALA A 177 -29.34 -0.23 30.04
CA ALA A 177 -28.25 -0.51 30.99
C ALA A 177 -27.01 0.33 30.65
N TYR A 178 -26.48 1.02 31.65
CA TYR A 178 -25.20 1.74 31.59
C TYR A 178 -24.23 1.00 32.50
N ILE A 179 -23.07 0.61 31.97
CA ILE A 179 -22.12 -0.25 32.67
C ILE A 179 -20.68 0.19 32.42
N SER A 180 -19.91 0.32 33.50
CA SER A 180 -18.46 0.35 33.49
C SER A 180 -17.95 -0.80 34.36
N GLY A 181 -17.44 -1.84 33.72
CA GLY A 181 -16.70 -2.91 34.40
C GLY A 181 -15.23 -2.72 34.15
N LEU A 182 -14.50 -2.21 35.14
CA LEU A 182 -13.09 -1.91 35.01
C LEU A 182 -12.25 -3.17 35.10
N GLY A 183 -11.26 -3.25 34.22
CA GLY A 183 -10.66 -4.50 33.77
C GLY A 183 -11.29 -4.87 32.44
N MET A 184 -12.22 -5.82 32.45
CA MET A 184 -13.14 -6.15 31.35
C MET A 184 -14.46 -6.68 31.95
N TYR A 185 -15.56 -6.70 31.21
CA TYR A 185 -16.83 -7.29 31.65
C TYR A 185 -17.57 -8.09 30.57
N GLU A 186 -18.40 -9.01 31.04
CA GLU A 186 -19.57 -9.49 30.30
C GLU A 186 -20.83 -9.27 31.14
N LEU A 187 -21.89 -8.75 30.51
CA LEU A 187 -23.17 -8.45 31.16
C LEU A 187 -24.21 -9.49 30.77
N TYR A 188 -25.03 -9.90 31.73
CA TYR A 188 -26.12 -10.87 31.55
C TYR A 188 -27.41 -10.35 32.19
N ILE A 189 -28.53 -10.54 31.51
CA ILE A 189 -29.87 -10.32 32.07
C ILE A 189 -30.73 -11.54 31.76
N ASN A 190 -31.33 -12.13 32.79
CA ASN A 190 -32.23 -13.28 32.68
C ASN A 190 -31.67 -14.44 31.84
N GLY A 191 -30.38 -14.75 32.02
CA GLY A 191 -29.69 -15.81 31.28
C GLY A 191 -29.15 -15.42 29.90
N THR A 192 -29.39 -14.20 29.43
CA THR A 192 -28.96 -13.73 28.09
C THR A 192 -27.74 -12.82 28.23
N LYS A 193 -26.65 -13.11 27.51
CA LYS A 193 -25.50 -12.18 27.38
C LYS A 193 -25.94 -10.95 26.60
N ILE A 194 -25.59 -9.76 27.11
CA ILE A 194 -26.00 -8.48 26.53
C ILE A 194 -24.94 -7.95 25.57
N GLY A 195 -25.39 -7.71 24.33
CA GLY A 195 -24.56 -7.25 23.22
C GLY A 195 -23.64 -8.34 22.65
N ASP A 196 -22.90 -7.98 21.60
CA ASP A 196 -21.96 -8.83 20.88
C ASP A 196 -20.49 -8.45 21.12
N GLN A 197 -20.24 -7.46 21.98
CA GLN A 197 -18.91 -7.02 22.36
C GLN A 197 -18.18 -8.08 23.19
N VAL A 198 -16.86 -8.08 23.01
CA VAL A 198 -15.91 -8.86 23.81
C VAL A 198 -14.82 -7.92 24.32
N LEU A 199 -14.13 -8.31 25.40
CA LEU A 199 -13.03 -7.52 25.97
C LEU A 199 -13.42 -6.05 26.29
N ALA A 200 -14.68 -5.81 26.65
CA ALA A 200 -15.23 -4.48 26.90
C ALA A 200 -15.03 -4.04 28.36
N PRO A 201 -14.90 -2.74 28.66
CA PRO A 201 -14.77 -1.65 27.71
C PRO A 201 -13.36 -1.59 27.09
N ASN A 202 -13.20 -0.78 26.04
CA ASN A 202 -11.89 -0.56 25.44
C ASN A 202 -10.89 0.05 26.45
N PRO A 203 -9.59 -0.28 26.37
CA PRO A 203 -8.58 0.20 27.31
C PRO A 203 -8.26 1.69 27.11
N THR A 204 -7.91 2.35 28.22
CA THR A 204 -7.48 3.76 28.31
C THR A 204 -6.43 3.90 29.40
N ASP A 205 -5.84 5.09 29.57
CA ASP A 205 -5.14 5.40 30.82
C ASP A 205 -6.19 5.66 31.93
N TYR A 206 -6.45 4.63 32.75
CA TYR A 206 -7.48 4.69 33.79
C TYR A 206 -7.22 5.75 34.88
N ARG A 207 -6.02 6.36 34.93
CA ARG A 207 -5.74 7.51 35.80
C ARG A 207 -6.38 8.81 35.30
N LYS A 208 -6.74 8.86 34.01
CA LYS A 208 -7.21 10.06 33.31
C LYS A 208 -8.64 9.88 32.83
N THR A 209 -8.92 8.76 32.18
CA THR A 209 -10.20 8.47 31.53
C THR A 209 -10.53 6.98 31.63
N TYR A 210 -11.80 6.63 31.83
CA TYR A 210 -12.30 5.27 31.70
C TYR A 210 -13.73 5.25 31.17
N PHE A 211 -14.08 4.18 30.46
CA PHE A 211 -15.34 4.14 29.72
C PHE A 211 -16.49 3.46 30.47
N TYR A 212 -17.72 3.92 30.19
CA TYR A 212 -18.92 3.08 30.26
C TYR A 212 -19.50 2.81 28.87
N ASN A 213 -20.25 1.72 28.78
CA ASN A 213 -21.05 1.38 27.61
C ASN A 213 -22.55 1.47 27.93
N THR A 214 -23.34 1.68 26.88
CA THR A 214 -24.81 1.79 26.97
C THR A 214 -25.45 0.70 26.12
N HIS A 215 -26.38 -0.05 26.71
CA HIS A 215 -27.09 -1.14 26.07
C HIS A 215 -28.60 -0.94 26.14
N ASP A 216 -29.28 -1.14 25.02
CA ASP A 216 -30.73 -1.31 25.03
C ASP A 216 -31.04 -2.74 25.46
N VAL A 217 -31.73 -2.87 26.59
CA VAL A 217 -32.08 -4.16 27.20
C VAL A 217 -33.59 -4.32 27.33
N THR A 218 -34.36 -3.54 26.57
CA THR A 218 -35.83 -3.50 26.65
C THR A 218 -36.45 -4.89 26.50
N ALA A 219 -35.96 -5.69 25.55
CA ALA A 219 -36.48 -7.03 25.28
C ALA A 219 -36.10 -8.08 26.34
N GLN A 220 -35.12 -7.80 27.21
CA GLN A 220 -34.61 -8.74 28.20
C GLN A 220 -35.29 -8.58 29.57
N ILE A 221 -35.99 -7.48 29.82
CA ILE A 221 -36.73 -7.24 31.06
C ILE A 221 -38.11 -7.90 31.00
N LYS A 222 -38.48 -8.62 32.07
CA LYS A 222 -39.75 -9.33 32.21
C LYS A 222 -40.57 -8.78 33.38
N ALA A 223 -41.86 -9.07 33.40
CA ALA A 223 -42.67 -8.89 34.60
C ALA A 223 -42.24 -9.89 35.70
N GLY A 224 -42.35 -9.51 36.97
CA GLY A 224 -41.97 -10.35 38.10
C GLY A 224 -40.44 -10.40 38.31
N SER A 225 -39.91 -11.54 38.74
CA SER A 225 -38.49 -11.66 39.10
C SER A 225 -37.57 -11.62 37.88
N ASN A 226 -36.57 -10.75 37.96
CA ASN A 226 -35.48 -10.62 36.99
C ASN A 226 -34.14 -10.78 37.72
N ALA A 227 -33.12 -11.23 37.00
CA ALA A 227 -31.73 -11.17 37.45
C ALA A 227 -30.87 -10.39 36.47
N ILE A 228 -30.01 -9.54 37.01
CA ILE A 228 -28.91 -8.89 36.30
C ILE A 228 -27.59 -9.35 36.91
N ALA A 229 -26.63 -9.66 36.06
CA ALA A 229 -25.38 -10.26 36.47
C ALA A 229 -24.22 -9.78 35.60
N ALA A 230 -23.03 -9.66 36.17
CA ALA A 230 -21.81 -9.32 35.45
C ALA A 230 -20.66 -10.22 35.92
N VAL A 231 -19.78 -10.58 34.99
CA VAL A 231 -18.47 -11.16 35.32
C VAL A 231 -17.39 -10.18 34.90
N LEU A 232 -16.41 -9.95 35.79
CA LEU A 232 -15.30 -9.03 35.56
C LEU A 232 -13.99 -9.79 35.35
N GLY A 233 -13.29 -9.44 34.27
CA GLY A 233 -11.93 -9.86 33.99
C GLY A 233 -10.91 -8.77 34.33
N ASN A 234 -9.63 -9.13 34.24
CA ASN A 234 -8.50 -8.31 34.69
C ASN A 234 -8.18 -7.17 33.71
N GLY A 235 -8.20 -7.48 32.41
CA GLY A 235 -7.83 -6.55 31.34
C GLY A 235 -6.50 -5.85 31.59
N ARG A 236 -6.39 -4.58 31.17
CA ARG A 236 -5.22 -3.72 31.47
C ARG A 236 -5.31 -3.03 32.84
N PHE A 237 -6.47 -3.07 33.49
CA PHE A 237 -6.69 -2.41 34.78
C PHE A 237 -5.90 -3.12 35.90
N PHE A 238 -6.01 -4.46 35.94
CA PHE A 238 -5.12 -5.30 36.72
C PHE A 238 -3.96 -5.76 35.83
N THR A 239 -2.87 -5.00 35.85
CA THR A 239 -1.67 -5.21 35.03
C THR A 239 -1.14 -6.65 35.04
N MET A 240 -0.79 -7.15 33.85
CA MET A 240 -0.39 -8.53 33.52
C MET A 240 0.91 -8.99 34.20
N ARG A 241 1.70 -8.05 34.72
CA ARG A 241 2.96 -8.26 35.44
C ARG A 241 2.94 -7.39 36.71
N GLN A 242 2.21 -7.83 37.73
CA GLN A 242 2.08 -7.09 39.00
C GLN A 242 3.42 -7.02 39.74
N ASN A 243 3.66 -5.92 40.46
CA ASN A 243 4.86 -5.74 41.28
C ASN A 243 6.19 -6.03 40.54
N TYR A 244 6.21 -5.86 39.21
CA TYR A 244 7.37 -6.11 38.36
C TYR A 244 7.73 -4.85 37.59
N LYS A 245 8.94 -4.34 37.84
CA LYS A 245 9.43 -3.07 37.27
C LYS A 245 8.40 -1.94 37.43
N THR A 246 7.92 -1.73 38.66
CA THR A 246 6.86 -0.75 38.99
C THR A 246 7.19 0.69 38.63
N GLN A 247 8.47 1.03 38.49
CA GLN A 247 8.92 2.31 37.95
C GLN A 247 8.67 2.46 36.44
N LYS A 248 8.55 1.35 35.71
CA LYS A 248 8.29 1.31 34.27
C LYS A 248 6.84 0.98 33.94
N HIS A 249 6.18 0.13 34.72
CA HIS A 249 4.83 -0.35 34.42
C HIS A 249 3.81 0.25 35.40
N ASN A 250 2.75 0.85 34.88
CA ASN A 250 1.66 1.35 35.71
C ASN A 250 0.71 0.22 36.10
N THR A 251 0.24 0.28 37.34
CA THR A 251 -0.83 -0.57 37.89
C THR A 251 -1.98 0.32 38.32
N PHE A 252 -3.23 -0.09 38.06
CA PHE A 252 -4.41 0.75 38.31
C PHE A 252 -5.30 0.22 39.44
N GLY A 253 -5.56 -1.09 39.51
CA GLY A 253 -6.33 -1.67 40.62
C GLY A 253 -6.91 -3.05 40.31
N PHE A 254 -7.85 -3.47 41.16
CA PHE A 254 -8.61 -4.73 41.01
C PHE A 254 -9.94 -4.50 40.26
N PRO A 255 -10.47 -5.51 39.53
CA PRO A 255 -11.70 -5.35 38.79
C PRO A 255 -12.89 -4.92 39.65
N LYS A 256 -13.63 -3.90 39.17
CA LYS A 256 -14.76 -3.29 39.88
C LYS A 256 -15.88 -2.85 38.94
N LEU A 257 -17.11 -2.79 39.45
CA LEU A 257 -18.33 -2.57 38.67
C LEU A 257 -19.04 -1.28 39.09
N LEU A 258 -19.43 -0.50 38.09
CA LEU A 258 -20.47 0.52 38.18
C LEU A 258 -21.57 0.18 37.17
N LEU A 259 -22.80 -0.03 37.65
CA LEU A 259 -23.94 -0.38 36.80
C LEU A 259 -25.21 0.35 37.21
N GLN A 260 -25.89 0.94 36.23
CA GLN A 260 -27.23 1.51 36.40
C GLN A 260 -28.14 1.00 35.27
N LEU A 261 -29.26 0.38 35.64
CA LEU A 261 -30.34 -0.01 34.73
C LEU A 261 -31.54 0.90 34.97
N GLU A 262 -31.97 1.58 33.91
CA GLU A 262 -33.16 2.44 33.92
C GLU A 262 -34.29 1.78 33.12
N ILE A 263 -35.45 1.62 33.76
CA ILE A 263 -36.64 0.99 33.17
C ILE A 263 -37.76 2.04 33.17
N GLU A 264 -38.33 2.30 32.01
CA GLU A 264 -39.54 3.10 31.82
C GLU A 264 -40.69 2.15 31.44
N TYR A 265 -41.82 2.25 32.13
CA TYR A 265 -43.04 1.47 31.85
C TYR A 265 -44.03 2.28 31.00
N THR A 266 -45.00 1.59 30.38
CA THR A 266 -46.02 2.25 29.55
C THR A 266 -46.97 3.14 30.35
N ASP A 267 -47.12 2.91 31.66
CA ASP A 267 -47.90 3.75 32.59
C ASP A 267 -47.19 5.06 32.98
N GLY A 268 -45.97 5.28 32.49
CA GLY A 268 -45.15 6.46 32.78
C GLY A 268 -44.29 6.33 34.04
N THR A 269 -44.45 5.28 34.85
CA THR A 269 -43.59 5.03 36.01
C THR A 269 -42.20 4.54 35.58
N THR A 270 -41.20 4.74 36.44
CA THR A 270 -39.83 4.29 36.20
C THR A 270 -39.30 3.45 37.36
N LYS A 271 -38.30 2.61 37.06
CA LYS A 271 -37.53 1.88 38.06
C LYS A 271 -36.04 1.98 37.73
N THR A 272 -35.23 2.26 38.74
CA THR A 272 -33.77 2.24 38.63
C THR A 272 -33.22 1.08 39.45
N VAL A 273 -32.37 0.25 38.84
CA VAL A 273 -31.62 -0.82 39.52
C VAL A 273 -30.15 -0.45 39.44
N VAL A 274 -29.49 -0.33 40.59
CA VAL A 274 -28.12 0.16 40.69
C VAL A 274 -27.17 -0.87 41.30
N SER A 275 -25.88 -0.78 40.97
CA SER A 275 -24.78 -1.39 41.72
C SER A 275 -24.65 -0.75 43.09
N ASP A 276 -24.73 -1.58 44.13
CA ASP A 276 -24.74 -1.22 45.55
C ASP A 276 -24.46 -2.47 46.40
N GLU A 277 -24.46 -2.33 47.72
CA GLU A 277 -24.19 -3.40 48.69
C GLU A 277 -25.23 -4.53 48.69
N SER A 278 -26.38 -4.36 48.02
CA SER A 278 -27.41 -5.41 47.90
C SER A 278 -27.09 -6.44 46.82
N TRP A 279 -26.07 -6.21 46.00
CA TRP A 279 -25.54 -7.23 45.10
C TRP A 279 -24.89 -8.37 45.88
N LYS A 280 -24.71 -9.50 45.21
CA LYS A 280 -23.92 -10.63 45.67
C LYS A 280 -22.70 -10.80 44.80
N LEU A 281 -21.59 -11.19 45.41
CA LEU A 281 -20.28 -11.34 44.78
C LEU A 281 -19.69 -12.73 45.07
N ASN A 282 -18.99 -13.29 44.10
CA ASN A 282 -18.22 -14.52 44.25
C ASN A 282 -16.89 -14.43 43.49
N VAL A 283 -15.79 -14.82 44.13
CA VAL A 283 -14.42 -14.82 43.58
C VAL A 283 -13.89 -16.23 43.32
N ASP A 284 -14.63 -17.27 43.72
CA ASP A 284 -14.27 -18.68 43.53
C ASP A 284 -15.03 -19.32 42.34
N GLY A 285 -15.16 -18.57 41.24
CA GLY A 285 -15.86 -19.03 40.02
C GLY A 285 -15.00 -19.83 39.04
N PRO A 286 -15.55 -20.19 37.87
CA PRO A 286 -14.87 -21.06 36.90
C PRO A 286 -13.66 -20.42 36.21
N ILE A 287 -13.68 -19.12 35.90
CA ILE A 287 -12.48 -18.42 35.37
C ILE A 287 -11.49 -18.20 36.52
N ARG A 288 -10.47 -19.07 36.61
CA ARG A 288 -9.48 -19.11 37.69
C ARG A 288 -8.36 -18.09 37.50
N THR A 289 -8.01 -17.82 36.25
CA THR A 289 -7.12 -16.72 35.89
C THR A 289 -7.42 -16.28 34.47
N ASN A 290 -7.25 -14.99 34.20
CA ASN A 290 -7.32 -14.43 32.86
C ASN A 290 -6.25 -13.34 32.76
N ASN A 291 -5.25 -13.55 31.92
CA ASN A 291 -4.13 -12.63 31.79
C ASN A 291 -3.85 -12.48 30.30
N GLU A 292 -3.77 -11.23 29.82
CA GLU A 292 -3.56 -10.98 28.39
C GLU A 292 -2.32 -11.72 27.86
N TYR A 293 -1.21 -11.72 28.61
CA TYR A 293 0.05 -12.35 28.19
C TYR A 293 0.07 -13.86 28.43
N ASP A 294 -0.54 -14.33 29.51
CA ASP A 294 -0.37 -15.71 29.95
C ASP A 294 -1.51 -16.65 29.55
N GLY A 295 -2.70 -16.13 29.24
CA GLY A 295 -3.88 -16.89 28.83
C GLY A 295 -4.96 -17.03 29.92
N GLU A 296 -5.94 -17.91 29.69
CA GLU A 296 -7.08 -18.16 30.58
C GLU A 296 -7.09 -19.60 31.09
N GLU A 297 -7.30 -19.77 32.39
CA GLU A 297 -7.63 -21.07 32.96
C GLU A 297 -9.07 -21.08 33.43
N TYR A 298 -9.84 -22.00 32.86
CA TYR A 298 -11.25 -22.19 33.15
C TYR A 298 -11.49 -23.56 33.78
N ASP A 299 -12.13 -23.60 34.93
CA ASP A 299 -12.53 -24.80 35.64
C ASP A 299 -14.04 -24.98 35.61
N ALA A 300 -14.54 -25.78 34.66
CA ALA A 300 -15.97 -26.02 34.50
C ALA A 300 -16.60 -26.74 35.69
N THR A 301 -15.80 -27.38 36.55
CA THR A 301 -16.32 -28.00 37.78
C THR A 301 -16.83 -26.99 38.81
N LYS A 302 -16.46 -25.71 38.63
CA LYS A 302 -16.85 -24.56 39.45
C LYS A 302 -17.94 -23.69 38.80
N GLU A 303 -18.55 -24.12 37.70
CA GLU A 303 -19.65 -23.38 37.07
C GLU A 303 -20.86 -23.22 38.00
N PHE A 304 -21.43 -22.02 38.01
CA PHE A 304 -22.64 -21.72 38.77
C PHE A 304 -23.89 -21.94 37.90
N ASN A 305 -24.48 -23.13 37.93
CA ASN A 305 -25.65 -23.42 37.10
C ASN A 305 -26.82 -22.44 37.37
N GLY A 306 -27.21 -21.68 36.34
CA GLY A 306 -28.35 -20.76 36.40
C GLY A 306 -28.09 -19.41 37.10
N TRP A 307 -26.85 -19.08 37.48
CA TRP A 307 -26.54 -17.87 38.28
C TRP A 307 -26.98 -16.53 37.68
N THR A 308 -27.10 -16.47 36.36
CA THR A 308 -27.57 -15.29 35.62
C THR A 308 -29.11 -15.20 35.47
N LYS A 309 -29.85 -16.15 36.06
CA LYS A 309 -31.32 -16.18 36.08
C LYS A 309 -31.83 -15.86 37.48
N ALA A 310 -33.09 -15.43 37.56
CA ALA A 310 -33.79 -15.24 38.83
C ALA A 310 -34.07 -16.60 39.51
N GLY A 311 -34.18 -16.59 40.84
CA GLY A 311 -34.38 -17.80 41.66
C GLY A 311 -33.11 -18.63 41.89
N PHE A 312 -31.92 -18.09 41.59
CA PHE A 312 -30.66 -18.77 41.89
C PHE A 312 -30.31 -18.63 43.38
N ASN A 313 -29.88 -19.72 44.03
CA ASN A 313 -29.49 -19.69 45.43
C ASN A 313 -28.07 -19.11 45.59
N ASP A 314 -27.99 -17.81 45.87
CA ASP A 314 -26.76 -17.07 46.14
C ASP A 314 -26.52 -16.81 47.64
N SER A 315 -27.18 -17.55 48.54
CA SER A 315 -27.03 -17.39 50.00
C SER A 315 -25.58 -17.55 50.49
N LYS A 316 -24.77 -18.34 49.78
CA LYS A 316 -23.34 -18.56 50.05
C LYS A 316 -22.40 -17.54 49.38
N TRP A 317 -22.94 -16.63 48.57
CA TRP A 317 -22.15 -15.57 47.95
C TRP A 317 -21.98 -14.43 48.96
N MET A 318 -20.79 -13.83 48.94
CA MET A 318 -20.48 -12.71 49.82
C MET A 318 -21.16 -11.43 49.34
N GLN A 319 -21.22 -10.43 50.21
CA GLN A 319 -21.54 -9.07 49.77
C GLN A 319 -20.30 -8.44 49.12
N PRO A 320 -20.47 -7.64 48.06
CA PRO A 320 -19.37 -6.87 47.51
C PRO A 320 -18.99 -5.71 48.44
N GLU A 321 -17.75 -5.27 48.34
CA GLU A 321 -17.25 -4.07 49.02
C GLU A 321 -17.70 -2.82 48.24
N LEU A 322 -17.99 -1.73 48.95
CA LEU A 322 -17.96 -0.41 48.33
C LEU A 322 -16.51 -0.02 48.09
N VAL A 323 -16.17 0.27 46.85
CA VAL A 323 -14.79 0.59 46.46
C VAL A 323 -14.70 1.99 45.88
N GLU A 324 -13.53 2.59 45.94
CA GLU A 324 -13.32 3.92 45.36
C GLU A 324 -13.37 3.86 43.82
N ALA A 325 -13.93 4.92 43.24
CA ALA A 325 -13.83 5.18 41.82
C ALA A 325 -12.36 5.42 41.43
N PRO A 326 -11.91 5.02 40.24
CA PRO A 326 -10.58 5.41 39.77
C PRO A 326 -10.48 6.94 39.64
N PRO A 327 -9.27 7.50 39.72
CA PRO A 327 -9.07 8.95 39.70
C PRO A 327 -9.40 9.61 38.36
N GLY A 328 -9.51 8.83 37.28
CA GLY A 328 -9.92 9.32 35.97
C GLY A 328 -11.38 9.77 35.88
N LYS A 329 -11.76 10.29 34.71
CA LYS A 329 -13.14 10.67 34.39
C LYS A 329 -13.87 9.50 33.74
N LEU A 330 -15.08 9.24 34.24
CA LEU A 330 -16.04 8.35 33.59
C LEU A 330 -16.60 9.05 32.34
N VAL A 331 -16.43 8.44 31.17
CA VAL A 331 -16.96 8.96 29.89
C VAL A 331 -17.59 7.83 29.07
N ALA A 332 -18.52 8.15 28.18
CA ALA A 332 -19.06 7.15 27.27
C ALA A 332 -18.02 6.72 26.23
N GLN A 333 -18.01 5.44 25.87
CA GLN A 333 -17.12 4.95 24.82
C GLN A 333 -17.41 5.58 23.44
N THR A 334 -16.40 6.21 22.87
CA THR A 334 -16.51 7.00 21.63
C THR A 334 -16.23 6.20 20.36
N ASN A 335 -15.50 5.09 20.45
CA ASN A 335 -15.23 4.18 19.33
C ASN A 335 -16.05 2.88 19.41
N GLU A 336 -16.02 2.10 18.32
CA GLU A 336 -16.67 0.79 18.27
C GLU A 336 -16.06 -0.17 19.31
N PRO A 337 -16.87 -1.02 19.97
CA PRO A 337 -16.33 -2.04 20.85
C PRO A 337 -15.62 -3.14 20.07
N MET A 338 -14.72 -3.87 20.73
CA MET A 338 -14.15 -5.09 20.15
C MET A 338 -15.20 -6.19 20.00
N LYS A 339 -15.11 -6.95 18.90
CA LYS A 339 -16.04 -8.04 18.55
C LYS A 339 -15.28 -9.25 18.01
N VAL A 340 -15.96 -10.39 17.97
CA VAL A 340 -15.51 -11.50 17.13
C VAL A 340 -15.90 -11.19 15.69
N MET A 341 -14.91 -10.82 14.88
CA MET A 341 -15.12 -10.31 13.53
C MET A 341 -15.17 -11.42 12.49
N GLN A 342 -14.43 -12.51 12.72
CA GLN A 342 -14.42 -13.66 11.81
C GLN A 342 -14.17 -14.97 12.57
N THR A 343 -14.83 -16.06 12.14
CA THR A 343 -14.47 -17.42 12.57
C THR A 343 -13.53 -18.05 11.54
N VAL A 344 -12.35 -18.46 11.98
CA VAL A 344 -11.31 -19.11 11.16
C VAL A 344 -11.34 -20.61 11.44
N LYS A 345 -11.45 -21.42 10.38
CA LYS A 345 -11.42 -22.89 10.51
C LYS A 345 -9.97 -23.38 10.37
N PRO A 346 -9.52 -24.32 11.24
CA PRO A 346 -8.20 -24.91 11.07
C PRO A 346 -8.11 -25.74 9.79
N ILE A 347 -6.91 -25.76 9.19
CA ILE A 347 -6.66 -26.48 7.93
C ILE A 347 -6.01 -27.85 8.17
N SER A 348 -5.33 -28.05 9.30
CA SER A 348 -4.77 -29.36 9.65
C SER A 348 -4.55 -29.53 11.15
N ILE A 349 -4.56 -30.79 11.61
CA ILE A 349 -4.17 -31.19 12.96
C ILE A 349 -3.26 -32.42 12.85
N LYS A 350 -2.06 -32.37 13.44
CA LYS A 350 -1.06 -33.44 13.33
C LYS A 350 -0.53 -33.83 14.69
N LYS A 351 -0.37 -35.13 14.93
CA LYS A 351 0.27 -35.64 16.14
C LYS A 351 1.79 -35.52 16.01
N THR A 352 2.47 -35.01 17.03
CA THR A 352 3.94 -34.91 17.06
C THR A 352 4.58 -36.16 17.69
N ALA A 353 5.91 -36.28 17.58
CA ALA A 353 6.67 -37.36 18.21
C ALA A 353 6.54 -37.36 19.74
N SER A 354 6.29 -36.18 20.36
CA SER A 354 6.06 -36.06 21.81
C SER A 354 4.64 -36.48 22.23
N GLY A 355 3.79 -36.89 21.29
CA GLY A 355 2.42 -37.35 21.54
C GLY A 355 1.37 -36.24 21.62
N LYS A 356 1.77 -34.97 21.52
CA LYS A 356 0.89 -33.80 21.44
C LYS A 356 0.30 -33.64 20.05
N TYR A 357 -0.63 -32.72 19.87
CA TYR A 357 -1.18 -32.37 18.55
C TYR A 357 -0.88 -30.91 18.22
N ILE A 358 -0.58 -30.62 16.95
CA ILE A 358 -0.40 -29.26 16.42
C ILE A 358 -1.54 -28.97 15.46
N LEU A 359 -2.32 -27.95 15.79
CA LEU A 359 -3.37 -27.38 14.96
C LEU A 359 -2.77 -26.23 14.14
N ASP A 360 -2.88 -26.29 12.80
CA ASP A 360 -2.54 -25.17 11.91
C ASP A 360 -3.82 -24.45 11.49
N MET A 361 -3.93 -23.17 11.82
CA MET A 361 -5.05 -22.33 11.40
C MET A 361 -4.95 -21.86 9.94
N GLY A 362 -3.79 -22.06 9.29
CA GLY A 362 -3.50 -21.60 7.93
C GLY A 362 -3.25 -20.09 7.82
N GLN A 363 -3.42 -19.36 8.93
CA GLN A 363 -3.35 -17.90 9.00
C GLN A 363 -2.91 -17.49 10.41
N ASN A 364 -1.95 -16.58 10.51
CA ASN A 364 -1.60 -15.89 11.76
C ASN A 364 -2.62 -14.76 12.02
N PHE A 365 -3.29 -14.78 13.18
CA PHE A 365 -4.26 -13.77 13.56
C PHE A 365 -4.35 -13.62 15.08
N ALA A 366 -5.03 -12.57 15.55
CA ALA A 366 -5.22 -12.34 16.97
C ALA A 366 -6.65 -12.64 17.48
N GLY A 367 -6.73 -13.36 18.59
CA GLY A 367 -7.98 -13.73 19.26
C GLY A 367 -7.82 -15.00 20.08
N TRP A 368 -8.69 -16.01 19.87
CA TRP A 368 -8.63 -17.27 20.62
C TRP A 368 -9.21 -18.47 19.87
N ILE A 369 -9.13 -19.65 20.49
CA ILE A 369 -9.77 -20.89 20.04
C ILE A 369 -11.02 -21.16 20.87
N LYS A 370 -12.13 -21.46 20.19
CA LYS A 370 -13.31 -22.10 20.77
C LYS A 370 -13.17 -23.62 20.62
N LEU A 371 -13.34 -24.32 21.73
CA LEU A 371 -13.49 -25.75 21.84
C LEU A 371 -14.96 -26.14 21.75
N GLN A 372 -15.26 -27.23 21.05
CA GLN A 372 -16.61 -27.77 20.96
C GLN A 372 -16.62 -29.29 20.86
N ASN A 373 -17.70 -29.90 21.33
CA ASN A 373 -17.92 -31.35 21.32
C ASN A 373 -16.79 -32.12 22.01
N ILE A 374 -16.35 -31.64 23.18
CA ILE A 374 -15.34 -32.32 23.99
C ILE A 374 -16.02 -33.30 24.94
N ASN A 375 -15.50 -34.53 25.00
CA ASN A 375 -15.97 -35.60 25.87
C ASN A 375 -14.80 -36.12 26.70
N GLY A 376 -14.94 -36.12 28.03
CA GLY A 376 -13.91 -36.60 28.95
C GLY A 376 -14.42 -36.70 30.37
N LYS A 377 -13.57 -37.17 31.29
CA LYS A 377 -13.93 -37.28 32.71
C LYS A 377 -13.88 -35.91 33.38
N LYS A 378 -14.72 -35.72 34.40
CA LYS A 378 -14.65 -34.55 35.29
C LYS A 378 -13.22 -34.38 35.81
N GLY A 379 -12.69 -33.15 35.73
CA GLY A 379 -11.33 -32.82 36.13
C GLY A 379 -10.24 -33.05 35.09
N ASN A 380 -10.54 -33.66 33.92
CA ASN A 380 -9.59 -33.69 32.80
C ASN A 380 -9.28 -32.27 32.34
N LYS A 381 -8.02 -32.01 31.97
CA LYS A 381 -7.55 -30.68 31.54
C LYS A 381 -7.09 -30.73 30.10
N VAL A 382 -7.70 -29.92 29.24
CA VAL A 382 -7.19 -29.67 27.89
C VAL A 382 -6.36 -28.40 27.91
N THR A 383 -5.13 -28.48 27.41
CA THR A 383 -4.21 -27.35 27.34
C THR A 383 -3.99 -26.94 25.89
N LEU A 384 -4.09 -25.63 25.62
CA LEU A 384 -3.85 -25.00 24.33
C LEU A 384 -2.71 -24.00 24.48
N ARG A 385 -1.56 -24.23 23.82
CA ARG A 385 -0.44 -23.26 23.78
C ARG A 385 -0.32 -22.67 22.38
N PHE A 386 -0.14 -21.36 22.31
CA PHE A 386 -0.23 -20.61 21.05
C PHE A 386 1.16 -20.22 20.53
N ALA A 387 1.34 -20.23 19.21
CA ALA A 387 2.57 -19.78 18.56
C ALA A 387 2.32 -19.23 17.15
N GLU A 388 3.22 -18.37 16.68
CA GLU A 388 3.19 -17.83 15.31
C GLU A 388 3.83 -18.77 14.29
N SER A 389 4.85 -19.53 14.72
CA SER A 389 5.64 -20.43 13.89
C SER A 389 5.93 -21.75 14.58
N LEU A 390 6.48 -22.69 13.82
CA LEU A 390 6.93 -24.00 14.28
C LEU A 390 8.46 -24.09 14.22
N GLN A 391 9.01 -24.95 15.07
CA GLN A 391 10.38 -25.42 14.98
C GLN A 391 10.54 -26.42 13.83
N PRO A 392 11.78 -26.72 13.37
CA PRO A 392 12.01 -27.71 12.32
C PRO A 392 11.49 -29.12 12.64
N ASP A 393 11.38 -29.48 13.92
CA ASP A 393 10.82 -30.76 14.38
C ASP A 393 9.28 -30.79 14.41
N GLY A 394 8.63 -29.66 14.10
CA GLY A 394 7.19 -29.50 14.07
C GLY A 394 6.55 -29.08 15.40
N GLU A 395 7.31 -28.94 16.50
CA GLU A 395 6.79 -28.39 17.76
C GLU A 395 6.62 -26.86 17.67
N VAL A 396 5.82 -26.26 18.55
CA VAL A 396 5.60 -24.80 18.57
C VAL A 396 6.87 -24.01 18.88
N PHE A 397 7.13 -22.93 18.15
CA PHE A 397 8.21 -21.99 18.44
C PHE A 397 7.71 -20.85 19.33
N VAL A 398 8.22 -20.79 20.57
CA VAL A 398 7.73 -19.84 21.60
C VAL A 398 8.79 -18.88 22.11
N LYS A 399 10.05 -18.96 21.63
CA LYS A 399 11.14 -18.10 22.12
C LYS A 399 10.85 -16.61 21.86
N ASN A 400 10.22 -16.28 20.73
CA ASN A 400 9.88 -14.90 20.39
C ASN A 400 8.72 -14.30 21.21
N LEU A 401 8.02 -15.14 21.98
CA LEU A 401 6.97 -14.72 22.91
C LEU A 401 7.55 -14.17 24.22
N ARG A 402 8.88 -14.35 24.41
CA ARG A 402 9.64 -13.97 25.61
C ARG A 402 9.07 -14.65 26.85
N ASP A 403 8.60 -13.88 27.84
CA ASP A 403 8.02 -14.42 29.06
C ASP A 403 6.49 -14.58 29.01
N ALA A 404 5.82 -14.26 27.89
CA ALA A 404 4.38 -14.49 27.75
C ALA A 404 4.10 -16.00 27.63
N LYS A 405 3.28 -16.54 28.54
CA LYS A 405 2.96 -17.98 28.52
C LYS A 405 2.01 -18.37 27.39
N VAL A 406 1.11 -17.46 26.99
CA VAL A 406 0.06 -17.67 25.98
C VAL A 406 -0.53 -19.09 26.00
N THR A 407 -1.10 -19.46 27.14
CA THR A 407 -1.59 -20.82 27.40
C THR A 407 -3.00 -20.77 27.98
N ASN A 408 -3.92 -21.44 27.30
CA ASN A 408 -5.29 -21.60 27.74
C ASN A 408 -5.51 -23.01 28.28
N ILE A 409 -6.19 -23.15 29.43
CA ILE A 409 -6.47 -24.44 30.07
C ILE A 409 -7.96 -24.55 30.36
N TYR A 410 -8.59 -25.64 29.89
CA TYR A 410 -9.99 -25.96 30.18
C TYR A 410 -10.07 -27.25 31.01
N THR A 411 -10.64 -27.15 32.22
CA THR A 411 -10.93 -28.32 33.07
C THR A 411 -12.38 -28.74 32.90
N LEU A 412 -12.60 -29.98 32.50
CA LEU A 412 -13.92 -30.52 32.15
C LEU A 412 -14.80 -30.77 33.39
N LYS A 413 -16.12 -30.58 33.23
CA LYS A 413 -17.12 -30.93 34.26
C LYS A 413 -17.63 -32.37 34.17
N GLY A 414 -17.35 -33.07 33.07
CA GLY A 414 -17.65 -34.49 32.86
C GLY A 414 -19.11 -34.77 32.48
N THR A 415 -19.81 -33.81 31.89
CA THR A 415 -21.24 -33.95 31.56
C THR A 415 -21.50 -34.50 30.14
N GLY A 416 -20.44 -34.70 29.35
CA GLY A 416 -20.53 -35.03 27.92
C GLY A 416 -20.83 -33.81 27.05
N ASN A 417 -20.27 -33.79 25.84
CA ASN A 417 -20.39 -32.77 24.79
C ASN A 417 -20.20 -31.32 25.29
N GLU A 418 -19.07 -31.06 25.94
CA GLU A 418 -18.72 -29.74 26.46
C GLU A 418 -18.21 -28.80 25.35
N SER A 419 -18.50 -27.50 25.48
CA SER A 419 -17.98 -26.43 24.64
C SER A 419 -17.52 -25.28 25.51
N TRP A 420 -16.38 -24.68 25.13
CA TRP A 420 -15.77 -23.59 25.87
C TRP A 420 -14.99 -22.67 24.94
N GLN A 421 -14.96 -21.40 25.28
CA GLN A 421 -14.01 -20.43 24.75
C GLN A 421 -13.65 -19.46 25.88
N PRO A 422 -12.47 -18.85 25.86
CA PRO A 422 -12.10 -17.88 26.87
C PRO A 422 -12.90 -16.57 26.73
N SER A 423 -12.95 -15.78 27.80
CA SER A 423 -13.69 -14.50 27.84
C SER A 423 -12.78 -13.28 27.84
N PHE A 424 -11.60 -13.35 28.48
CA PHE A 424 -10.79 -12.17 28.81
C PHE A 424 -9.32 -12.27 28.39
N VAL A 425 -9.06 -12.89 27.23
CA VAL A 425 -7.70 -13.03 26.66
C VAL A 425 -7.63 -12.57 25.22
N TYR A 426 -6.40 -12.43 24.75
CA TYR A 426 -6.07 -12.05 23.39
C TYR A 426 -4.75 -12.72 23.04
N ASN A 427 -4.70 -13.59 22.03
CA ASN A 427 -3.47 -14.30 21.63
C ASN A 427 -3.23 -14.07 20.14
N GLY A 428 -2.02 -13.69 19.74
CA GLY A 428 -1.57 -13.73 18.34
C GLY A 428 -0.97 -15.08 17.99
N PHE A 429 -1.52 -15.79 16.99
CA PHE A 429 -1.07 -17.14 16.63
C PHE A 429 -1.51 -17.58 15.24
N ARG A 430 -0.77 -18.55 14.70
CA ARG A 430 -1.20 -19.42 13.60
C ARG A 430 -1.33 -20.87 14.06
N TYR A 431 -0.43 -21.31 14.94
CA TYR A 431 -0.33 -22.68 15.39
C TYR A 431 -0.77 -22.80 16.85
N VAL A 432 -1.40 -23.93 17.17
CA VAL A 432 -1.84 -24.25 18.53
C VAL A 432 -1.37 -25.65 18.88
N GLU A 433 -0.54 -25.78 19.91
CA GLU A 433 -0.27 -27.06 20.56
C GLU A 433 -1.48 -27.44 21.42
N VAL A 434 -2.05 -28.61 21.15
CA VAL A 434 -3.15 -29.22 21.92
C VAL A 434 -2.58 -30.42 22.67
N SER A 435 -2.62 -30.37 23.99
CA SER A 435 -2.14 -31.45 24.86
C SER A 435 -3.18 -31.84 25.91
N ALA A 436 -3.04 -33.07 26.42
CA ALA A 436 -3.96 -33.69 27.37
C ALA A 436 -5.44 -33.70 26.89
N PHE A 437 -5.66 -33.69 25.57
CA PHE A 437 -6.99 -33.83 24.98
C PHE A 437 -7.55 -35.24 25.25
N PRO A 438 -8.79 -35.39 25.71
CA PRO A 438 -9.39 -36.70 25.92
C PRO A 438 -9.68 -37.39 24.58
N GLY A 439 -8.89 -38.41 24.25
CA GLY A 439 -8.97 -39.13 22.97
C GLY A 439 -8.16 -38.46 21.85
N THR A 440 -8.59 -38.66 20.61
CA THR A 440 -7.94 -38.07 19.42
C THR A 440 -8.74 -36.84 18.97
N PRO A 441 -8.15 -35.64 18.97
CA PRO A 441 -8.82 -34.43 18.53
C PRO A 441 -9.05 -34.42 17.00
N THR A 442 -10.16 -33.83 16.58
CA THR A 442 -10.54 -33.63 15.17
C THR A 442 -10.75 -32.15 14.85
N LEU A 443 -10.58 -31.75 13.58
CA LEU A 443 -10.64 -30.34 13.16
C LEU A 443 -11.94 -29.62 13.55
N ASN A 444 -13.08 -30.31 13.47
CA ASN A 444 -14.40 -29.74 13.79
C ASN A 444 -14.59 -29.41 15.28
N GLN A 445 -13.67 -29.81 16.16
CA GLN A 445 -13.71 -29.48 17.59
C GLN A 445 -13.05 -28.12 17.89
N PHE A 446 -12.47 -27.45 16.90
CA PHE A 446 -11.75 -26.19 17.07
C PHE A 446 -12.24 -25.12 16.08
N GLU A 447 -12.46 -23.92 16.59
CA GLU A 447 -12.73 -22.73 15.80
C GLU A 447 -11.85 -21.57 16.27
N GLY A 448 -11.07 -20.98 15.37
CA GLY A 448 -10.39 -19.71 15.62
C GLY A 448 -11.39 -18.55 15.60
N LYS A 449 -11.25 -17.61 16.52
CA LYS A 449 -12.07 -16.40 16.61
C LYS A 449 -11.15 -15.20 16.43
N LEU A 450 -11.16 -14.57 15.25
CA LEU A 450 -10.46 -13.31 15.01
C LEU A 450 -11.21 -12.20 15.74
N VAL A 451 -10.47 -11.44 16.54
CA VAL A 451 -11.05 -10.42 17.43
C VAL A 451 -10.31 -9.11 17.24
N TYR A 452 -11.05 -8.04 16.99
CA TYR A 452 -10.56 -6.67 16.93
C TYR A 452 -11.74 -5.70 17.10
N ASP A 453 -11.48 -4.40 17.11
CA ASP A 453 -12.53 -3.36 17.09
C ASP A 453 -13.58 -3.64 15.99
N GLY A 454 -14.85 -3.31 16.24
CA GLY A 454 -15.98 -3.51 15.31
C GLY A 454 -15.93 -2.63 14.06
N ILE A 455 -14.78 -2.57 13.38
CA ILE A 455 -14.45 -1.71 12.27
C ILE A 455 -14.67 -2.45 10.95
N GLU A 456 -15.39 -1.79 10.04
CA GLU A 456 -15.66 -2.29 8.70
C GLU A 456 -14.41 -2.24 7.81
N THR A 457 -14.26 -3.25 6.94
CA THR A 457 -13.34 -3.16 5.79
C THR A 457 -13.95 -2.27 4.72
N THR A 458 -13.25 -1.19 4.35
CA THR A 458 -13.71 -0.18 3.39
C THR A 458 -12.95 -0.23 2.06
N GLY A 459 -11.80 -0.89 2.03
CA GLY A 459 -10.92 -0.97 0.86
C GLY A 459 -10.86 -2.36 0.23
N SER A 460 -10.65 -2.41 -1.08
CA SER A 460 -10.22 -3.61 -1.78
C SER A 460 -9.11 -3.26 -2.79
N PHE A 461 -8.21 -4.21 -3.04
CA PHE A 461 -7.09 -4.04 -3.95
C PHE A 461 -6.69 -5.37 -4.58
N GLN A 462 -6.49 -5.39 -5.89
CA GLN A 462 -6.03 -6.54 -6.67
C GLN A 462 -5.22 -6.05 -7.87
N THR A 463 -4.17 -6.78 -8.23
CA THR A 463 -3.32 -6.48 -9.38
C THR A 463 -3.01 -7.72 -10.21
N SER A 464 -2.38 -7.55 -11.37
CA SER A 464 -1.78 -8.64 -12.15
C SER A 464 -0.57 -9.31 -11.49
N ASN A 465 -0.05 -8.77 -10.38
CA ASN A 465 1.11 -9.31 -9.67
C ASN A 465 0.70 -10.01 -8.36
N ASP A 466 0.90 -11.32 -8.31
CA ASP A 466 0.50 -12.15 -7.15
C ASP A 466 1.27 -11.86 -5.87
N VAL A 467 2.50 -11.34 -5.96
CA VAL A 467 3.27 -10.92 -4.78
C VAL A 467 2.60 -9.73 -4.12
N LEU A 468 2.21 -8.70 -4.90
CA LEU A 468 1.50 -7.54 -4.36
C LEU A 468 0.15 -7.94 -3.73
N ASN A 469 -0.57 -8.86 -4.38
CA ASN A 469 -1.84 -9.39 -3.87
C ASN A 469 -1.65 -10.10 -2.52
N SER A 470 -0.59 -10.90 -2.41
CA SER A 470 -0.24 -11.62 -1.17
C SER A 470 0.19 -10.66 -0.05
N ILE A 471 0.98 -9.64 -0.37
CA ILE A 471 1.39 -8.61 0.60
C ILE A 471 0.17 -7.82 1.10
N TYR A 472 -0.75 -7.43 0.22
CA TYR A 472 -1.99 -6.74 0.62
C TYR A 472 -2.84 -7.60 1.58
N LYS A 473 -2.97 -8.90 1.28
CA LYS A 473 -3.66 -9.85 2.17
C LYS A 473 -2.96 -9.96 3.54
N ASN A 474 -1.64 -10.07 3.55
CA ASN A 474 -0.84 -10.14 4.79
C ASN A 474 -0.99 -8.86 5.62
N ALA A 475 -1.00 -7.69 4.95
CA ALA A 475 -1.24 -6.41 5.59
C ALA A 475 -2.64 -6.35 6.24
N TRP A 476 -3.68 -6.83 5.55
CA TRP A 476 -5.05 -6.87 6.10
C TRP A 476 -5.11 -7.65 7.42
N TRP A 477 -4.54 -8.86 7.44
CA TRP A 477 -4.53 -9.70 8.64
C TRP A 477 -3.68 -9.10 9.76
N GLY A 478 -2.54 -8.51 9.42
CA GLY A 478 -1.65 -7.86 10.38
C GLY A 478 -2.30 -6.65 11.04
N ILE A 479 -2.92 -5.77 10.25
CA ILE A 479 -3.60 -4.57 10.76
C ILE A 479 -4.80 -4.95 11.64
N ALA A 480 -5.67 -5.85 11.17
CA ALA A 480 -6.81 -6.31 11.94
C ALA A 480 -6.37 -6.92 13.28
N SER A 481 -5.31 -7.73 13.28
CA SER A 481 -4.76 -8.36 14.48
C SER A 481 -4.11 -7.38 15.46
N ASN A 482 -3.88 -6.13 15.08
CA ASN A 482 -3.21 -5.13 15.90
C ASN A 482 -4.14 -3.97 16.30
N TYR A 483 -5.46 -4.11 16.10
CA TYR A 483 -6.49 -3.22 16.66
C TYR A 483 -7.16 -3.87 17.88
N LYS A 484 -6.94 -3.25 19.05
CA LYS A 484 -7.36 -3.78 20.35
C LYS A 484 -7.98 -2.70 21.26
N GLY A 485 -8.92 -1.93 20.74
CA GLY A 485 -9.43 -0.71 21.37
C GLY A 485 -8.41 0.45 21.43
N MET A 486 -7.21 0.15 20.96
CA MET A 486 -6.09 1.02 20.67
C MET A 486 -5.22 0.28 19.64
N PRO A 487 -4.43 1.01 18.84
CA PRO A 487 -3.53 0.37 17.90
C PRO A 487 -2.29 -0.16 18.66
N VAL A 488 -2.00 -1.48 18.63
CA VAL A 488 -0.79 -2.09 19.27
C VAL A 488 0.31 -2.45 18.25
N ASP A 489 1.54 -2.66 18.70
CA ASP A 489 2.69 -3.07 17.87
C ASP A 489 2.58 -4.50 17.34
N CYS A 490 2.32 -5.43 18.26
CA CYS A 490 2.21 -6.86 18.00
C CYS A 490 1.16 -7.50 18.95
N PRO A 491 0.53 -8.64 18.60
CA PRO A 491 -0.57 -9.20 19.40
C PRO A 491 -0.21 -10.40 20.29
N GLN A 492 1.01 -10.91 20.25
CA GLN A 492 1.40 -12.22 20.77
C GLN A 492 2.28 -12.19 22.02
N ARG A 493 3.35 -11.39 22.04
CA ARG A 493 4.36 -11.41 23.13
C ARG A 493 3.91 -10.56 24.34
N ASN A 494 4.74 -10.52 25.38
CA ASN A 494 4.55 -9.70 26.59
C ASN A 494 4.77 -8.18 26.34
N GLU A 495 4.13 -7.63 25.31
CA GLU A 495 4.24 -6.23 24.89
C GLU A 495 2.88 -5.65 24.55
N ARG A 496 2.43 -5.79 23.30
CA ARG A 496 1.08 -5.40 22.85
C ARG A 496 0.78 -3.98 23.29
N GLN A 497 1.75 -3.12 23.04
CA GLN A 497 1.80 -1.76 23.49
C GLN A 497 1.45 -0.84 22.33
N PRO A 498 0.75 0.27 22.60
CA PRO A 498 0.39 1.22 21.57
C PRO A 498 1.55 2.18 21.25
N TRP A 499 2.60 1.61 20.66
CA TRP A 499 3.77 2.33 20.19
C TRP A 499 3.38 3.34 19.11
N LEU A 500 3.78 4.61 19.32
CA LEU A 500 3.35 5.69 18.43
C LEU A 500 4.06 5.66 17.07
N GLY A 501 5.36 5.35 17.03
CA GLY A 501 6.17 5.36 15.81
C GLY A 501 5.65 4.44 14.71
N ASP A 502 4.98 3.35 15.08
CA ASP A 502 4.44 2.34 14.18
C ASP A 502 3.40 2.85 13.19
N ARG A 503 2.71 3.97 13.50
CA ARG A 503 1.46 4.37 12.81
C ARG A 503 1.41 5.82 12.33
N THR A 504 2.56 6.42 12.02
CA THR A 504 2.60 7.77 11.39
C THR A 504 1.97 7.75 9.98
N VAL A 505 2.73 7.55 8.91
CA VAL A 505 2.20 7.47 7.53
C VAL A 505 1.41 6.18 7.31
N GLY A 506 1.78 5.09 8.00
CA GLY A 506 1.07 3.81 7.94
C GLY A 506 -0.43 3.94 8.23
N SER A 507 -0.81 4.84 9.15
CA SER A 507 -2.23 5.11 9.46
C SER A 507 -3.06 5.53 8.24
N GLN A 508 -2.46 6.26 7.28
CA GLN A 508 -3.15 6.67 6.06
C GLN A 508 -3.48 5.46 5.18
N GLY A 509 -2.53 4.53 5.05
CA GLY A 509 -2.74 3.27 4.33
C GLY A 509 -3.80 2.40 5.01
N GLU A 510 -3.77 2.32 6.34
CA GLU A 510 -4.79 1.63 7.14
C GLU A 510 -6.19 2.24 6.93
N SER A 511 -6.32 3.57 6.86
CA SER A 511 -7.60 4.26 6.65
C SER A 511 -8.24 4.04 5.27
N TYR A 512 -7.46 3.59 4.27
CA TYR A 512 -8.03 3.08 3.02
C TYR A 512 -8.61 1.68 3.19
N MET A 513 -8.03 0.84 4.04
CA MET A 513 -8.48 -0.55 4.23
C MET A 513 -9.63 -0.67 5.23
N PHE A 514 -9.62 0.13 6.30
CA PHE A 514 -10.55 0.02 7.43
C PHE A 514 -11.19 1.36 7.78
N ASN A 515 -12.43 1.35 8.24
CA ASN A 515 -13.11 2.51 8.82
C ASN A 515 -12.60 2.82 10.25
N ASN A 516 -11.32 3.17 10.36
CA ASN A 516 -10.64 3.38 11.64
C ASN A 516 -10.82 4.80 12.23
N ALA A 517 -11.71 5.63 11.66
CA ALA A 517 -11.88 7.03 12.03
C ALA A 517 -12.17 7.23 13.53
N SER A 518 -13.12 6.47 14.09
CA SER A 518 -13.51 6.60 15.50
C SER A 518 -12.44 6.06 16.46
N LEU A 519 -11.74 4.99 16.09
CA LEU A 519 -10.61 4.44 16.85
C LEU A 519 -9.48 5.47 16.94
N TYR A 520 -9.09 6.06 15.81
CA TYR A 520 -8.02 7.05 15.80
C TYR A 520 -8.41 8.36 16.46
N ALA A 521 -9.66 8.83 16.30
CA ALA A 521 -10.14 10.00 17.04
C ALA A 521 -10.11 9.77 18.56
N LYS A 522 -10.46 8.56 19.03
CA LYS A 522 -10.29 8.16 20.43
C LYS A 522 -8.81 8.13 20.83
N TRP A 523 -7.94 7.62 19.97
CA TRP A 523 -6.51 7.51 20.28
C TRP A 523 -5.82 8.87 20.43
N MET A 524 -6.30 9.91 19.73
CA MET A 524 -5.80 11.28 19.96
C MET A 524 -6.04 11.75 21.39
N GLN A 525 -7.17 11.36 22.01
CA GLN A 525 -7.40 11.60 23.43
C GLN A 525 -6.45 10.79 24.32
N ASP A 526 -6.19 9.53 23.99
CA ASP A 526 -5.25 8.70 24.77
C ASP A 526 -3.83 9.29 24.78
N ILE A 527 -3.40 9.87 23.66
CA ILE A 527 -2.11 10.56 23.55
C ILE A 527 -2.09 11.81 24.42
N GLU A 528 -3.14 12.65 24.35
CA GLU A 528 -3.27 13.83 25.21
C GLU A 528 -3.29 13.47 26.69
N ASP A 529 -4.06 12.46 27.08
CA ASP A 529 -4.18 11.98 28.47
C ASP A 529 -2.82 11.50 29.00
N SER A 530 -1.95 11.00 28.12
CA SER A 530 -0.61 10.54 28.43
C SER A 530 0.44 11.66 28.46
N GLN A 531 0.10 12.88 28.05
CA GLN A 531 1.03 14.02 28.06
C GLN A 531 1.31 14.50 29.50
N THR A 532 2.57 14.77 29.81
CA THR A 532 2.95 15.29 31.13
C THR A 532 2.58 16.77 31.29
N ASP A 533 2.60 17.24 32.54
CA ASP A 533 2.38 18.65 32.84
C ASP A 533 3.46 19.57 32.24
N GLU A 534 4.67 19.07 31.98
CA GLU A 534 5.72 19.80 31.25
C GLU A 534 5.49 19.82 29.73
N GLY A 535 4.74 18.87 29.18
CA GLY A 535 4.44 18.77 27.75
C GLY A 535 5.08 17.59 27.02
N SER A 536 5.85 16.74 27.71
CA SER A 536 6.41 15.51 27.13
C SER A 536 5.30 14.50 26.81
N ILE A 537 5.41 13.84 25.66
CA ILE A 537 4.52 12.75 25.21
C ILE A 537 5.35 11.46 25.23
N PRO A 538 4.83 10.34 25.76
CA PRO A 538 5.57 9.09 25.82
C PRO A 538 5.66 8.42 24.46
N ASP A 539 6.55 7.45 24.34
CA ASP A 539 6.71 6.63 23.13
C ASP A 539 5.51 5.67 22.92
N VAL A 540 4.75 5.43 23.99
CA VAL A 540 3.62 4.49 24.07
C VAL A 540 2.42 5.18 24.72
N ALA A 541 1.27 5.26 24.03
CA ALA A 541 0.07 5.91 24.57
C ALA A 541 -1.21 5.10 24.28
N PRO A 542 -2.09 4.77 25.26
CA PRO A 542 -2.00 5.04 26.69
C PRO A 542 -0.69 4.61 27.34
N ALA A 543 -0.20 5.41 28.30
CA ALA A 543 1.05 5.17 29.00
C ALA A 543 0.96 4.01 30.01
N PHE A 544 0.71 2.78 29.54
CA PHE A 544 0.84 1.58 30.38
C PHE A 544 2.30 1.35 30.79
N TRP A 545 3.22 1.71 29.89
CA TRP A 545 4.65 1.81 30.15
C TRP A 545 5.07 3.28 30.22
N ASN A 546 5.78 3.65 31.30
CA ASN A 546 6.30 5.00 31.53
C ASN A 546 7.56 5.27 30.69
N TYR A 547 7.44 5.21 29.35
CA TYR A 547 8.53 5.45 28.42
C TYR A 547 8.44 6.87 27.84
N TYR A 548 9.00 7.82 28.57
CA TYR A 548 9.15 9.21 28.14
C TYR A 548 10.60 9.43 27.73
N SER A 549 10.89 9.22 26.45
CA SER A 549 12.26 9.36 25.94
C SER A 549 12.57 10.73 25.32
N ASP A 550 11.53 11.57 25.21
CA ASP A 550 11.49 12.82 24.47
C ASP A 550 11.90 12.65 23.00
N ASP A 551 11.42 11.57 22.40
CA ASP A 551 11.63 11.28 20.99
C ASP A 551 10.78 12.20 20.10
N VAL A 552 11.18 12.39 18.83
CA VAL A 552 10.41 13.18 17.85
C VAL A 552 9.55 12.29 16.96
N THR A 553 10.11 11.17 16.47
CA THR A 553 9.46 10.37 15.43
C THR A 553 8.31 9.51 15.95
N TRP A 554 8.33 9.12 17.21
CA TRP A 554 7.21 8.40 17.85
C TRP A 554 6.02 9.35 18.11
N PRO A 555 6.14 10.42 18.92
CA PRO A 555 5.04 11.37 19.14
C PRO A 555 4.52 12.06 17.87
N ALA A 556 5.28 12.06 16.76
CA ALA A 556 4.82 12.55 15.47
C ALA A 556 3.47 11.93 15.04
N ALA A 557 3.16 10.69 15.44
CA ALA A 557 1.90 10.03 15.14
C ALA A 557 0.68 10.88 15.53
N TYR A 558 0.76 11.64 16.63
CA TYR A 558 -0.31 12.53 17.08
C TYR A 558 -0.71 13.56 16.01
N PHE A 559 0.27 14.13 15.32
CA PHE A 559 0.06 15.15 14.30
C PHE A 559 -0.33 14.54 12.96
N PHE A 560 0.34 13.45 12.57
CA PHE A 560 0.05 12.74 11.32
C PHE A 560 -1.39 12.22 11.30
N ILE A 561 -1.80 11.54 12.37
CA ILE A 561 -3.14 10.95 12.45
C ILE A 561 -4.21 12.04 12.56
N THR A 562 -3.98 13.10 13.33
CA THR A 562 -4.89 14.26 13.37
C THR A 562 -5.07 14.88 11.99
N ASN A 563 -3.99 15.07 11.24
CA ASN A 563 -4.06 15.57 9.87
C ASN A 563 -4.80 14.58 8.93
N ASN A 564 -4.57 13.28 9.10
CA ASN A 564 -5.20 12.23 8.30
C ASN A 564 -6.70 12.10 8.59
N LEU A 565 -7.14 12.24 9.85
CA LEU A 565 -8.56 12.25 10.23
C LEU A 565 -9.32 13.36 9.50
N TYR A 566 -8.71 14.55 9.42
CA TYR A 566 -9.28 15.66 8.66
C TYR A 566 -9.26 15.41 7.15
N ASN A 567 -8.13 14.95 6.59
CA ASN A 567 -8.01 14.74 5.14
C ASN A 567 -8.90 13.60 4.63
N GLN A 568 -8.92 12.45 5.30
CA GLN A 568 -9.63 11.24 4.84
C GLN A 568 -11.13 11.28 5.18
N PHE A 569 -11.50 11.81 6.35
CA PHE A 569 -12.88 11.75 6.86
C PHE A 569 -13.54 13.11 7.04
N GLY A 570 -12.81 14.22 6.87
CA GLY A 570 -13.34 15.56 7.10
C GLY A 570 -13.55 15.88 8.58
N ASP A 571 -13.01 15.05 9.49
CA ASP A 571 -13.16 15.27 10.93
C ASP A 571 -12.16 16.33 11.40
N VAL A 572 -12.67 17.54 11.64
CA VAL A 572 -11.89 18.68 12.14
C VAL A 572 -11.77 18.68 13.67
N THR A 573 -12.55 17.87 14.37
CA THR A 573 -12.63 17.89 15.84
C THR A 573 -11.30 17.56 16.51
N PRO A 574 -10.52 16.56 16.07
CA PRO A 574 -9.19 16.32 16.64
C PRO A 574 -8.27 17.54 16.54
N ILE A 575 -8.29 18.27 15.42
CA ILE A 575 -7.50 19.50 15.25
C ILE A 575 -7.95 20.56 16.27
N GLN A 576 -9.26 20.81 16.35
CA GLN A 576 -9.81 21.85 17.23
C GLN A 576 -9.56 21.56 18.71
N LYS A 577 -9.75 20.30 19.12
CA LYS A 577 -9.65 19.88 20.51
C LYS A 577 -8.21 19.83 21.00
N HIS A 578 -7.31 19.27 20.19
CA HIS A 578 -6.00 18.85 20.64
C HIS A 578 -4.86 19.80 20.25
N TYR A 579 -5.14 20.84 19.45
CA TYR A 579 -4.14 21.84 19.06
C TYR A 579 -3.35 22.44 20.25
N PRO A 580 -3.97 22.79 21.39
CA PRO A 580 -3.21 23.29 22.55
C PRO A 580 -2.18 22.28 23.10
N SER A 581 -2.55 20.99 23.19
CA SER A 581 -1.67 19.90 23.63
C SER A 581 -0.50 19.69 22.66
N MET A 582 -0.79 19.70 21.35
CA MET A 582 0.22 19.62 20.29
C MET A 582 1.20 20.80 20.33
N LYS A 583 0.70 22.03 20.50
CA LYS A 583 1.53 23.23 20.68
C LYS A 583 2.44 23.11 21.89
N LYS A 584 1.91 22.60 23.01
CA LYS A 584 2.69 22.38 24.24
C LYS A 584 3.87 21.44 24.00
N TRP A 585 3.65 20.33 23.29
CA TRP A 585 4.73 19.40 22.94
C TRP A 585 5.77 20.02 22.00
N MET A 586 5.34 20.75 20.96
CA MET A 586 6.27 21.44 20.04
C MET A 586 7.19 22.41 20.81
N MET A 587 6.61 23.20 21.73
CA MET A 587 7.39 24.15 22.54
C MET A 587 8.30 23.45 23.54
N TYR A 588 7.85 22.35 24.15
CA TYR A 588 8.67 21.51 25.03
C TYR A 588 9.90 20.95 24.30
N MET A 589 9.70 20.35 23.12
CA MET A 589 10.80 19.79 22.32
C MET A 589 11.78 20.88 21.87
N LYS A 590 11.25 22.03 21.46
CA LYS A 590 12.07 23.19 21.11
C LYS A 590 12.90 23.68 22.28
N SER A 591 12.30 23.89 23.45
CA SER A 591 12.98 24.49 24.60
C SER A 591 14.07 23.60 25.18
N LYS A 592 13.87 22.27 25.21
CA LYS A 592 14.83 21.33 25.77
C LYS A 592 15.89 20.84 24.78
N TYR A 593 15.54 20.64 23.51
CA TYR A 593 16.38 19.87 22.58
C TYR A 593 16.79 20.60 21.30
N MET A 594 16.30 21.83 21.04
CA MET A 594 16.72 22.60 19.86
C MET A 594 17.95 23.47 20.18
N LYS A 595 19.03 23.30 19.42
CA LYS A 595 20.24 24.14 19.47
C LYS A 595 20.59 24.61 18.07
N ASN A 596 20.75 25.92 17.87
CA ASN A 596 21.03 26.51 16.56
C ASN A 596 20.06 26.03 15.46
N TYR A 597 18.77 25.91 15.81
CA TYR A 597 17.70 25.40 14.94
C TYR A 597 17.83 23.92 14.52
N ILE A 598 18.73 23.15 15.13
CA ILE A 598 18.82 21.69 15.00
C ILE A 598 18.18 21.02 16.22
N VAL A 599 17.26 20.08 16.00
CA VAL A 599 16.66 19.29 17.08
C VAL A 599 17.56 18.08 17.33
N THR A 600 17.98 17.90 18.57
CA THR A 600 19.09 16.99 18.91
C THR A 600 18.66 15.65 19.50
N ARG A 601 17.35 15.36 19.53
CA ARG A 601 16.79 14.22 20.23
C ARG A 601 15.89 13.38 19.33
N ASP A 602 16.38 12.18 19.02
CA ASP A 602 15.60 11.06 18.50
C ASP A 602 16.27 9.78 19.02
N LYS A 603 15.50 8.87 19.62
CA LYS A 603 16.03 7.74 20.38
C LYS A 603 16.19 6.48 19.53
N TYR A 604 15.25 6.22 18.64
CA TYR A 604 15.15 4.94 17.95
C TYR A 604 15.72 4.98 16.53
N GLY A 605 15.79 6.16 15.90
CA GLY A 605 16.27 6.35 14.54
C GLY A 605 15.40 5.62 13.51
N ASP A 606 16.02 5.28 12.37
CA ASP A 606 15.37 4.49 11.32
C ASP A 606 15.25 3.01 11.73
N TRP A 607 14.34 2.73 12.68
CA TRP A 607 14.25 1.44 13.37
C TRP A 607 14.10 0.25 12.42
N CYS A 608 14.79 -0.87 12.72
CA CYS A 608 14.75 -2.09 11.90
C CYS A 608 15.17 -1.90 10.42
N VAL A 609 16.17 -1.04 10.15
CA VAL A 609 16.92 -1.09 8.87
C VAL A 609 17.40 -2.54 8.63
N PRO A 610 17.24 -3.10 7.41
CA PRO A 610 17.70 -4.44 7.11
C PRO A 610 19.19 -4.64 7.49
N PRO A 611 19.49 -5.56 8.42
CA PRO A 611 20.86 -5.81 8.83
C PRO A 611 21.70 -6.43 7.72
N GLU A 612 23.01 -6.28 7.84
CA GLU A 612 24.01 -6.91 6.98
C GLU A 612 24.03 -8.44 7.07
N SER A 613 23.45 -9.03 8.13
CA SER A 613 23.37 -10.47 8.33
C SER A 613 21.98 -10.90 8.83
N LEU A 614 21.52 -12.06 8.35
CA LEU A 614 20.18 -12.60 8.58
C LEU A 614 19.90 -13.04 10.03
N ASN A 615 20.93 -13.20 10.87
CA ASN A 615 20.79 -13.55 12.29
C ASN A 615 20.70 -12.34 13.22
N LEU A 616 20.93 -11.12 12.72
CA LEU A 616 20.91 -9.90 13.53
C LEU A 616 19.49 -9.34 13.64
N ILE A 617 19.22 -8.69 14.79
CA ILE A 617 18.01 -7.87 14.99
C ILE A 617 18.24 -6.46 14.42
N HIS A 618 19.40 -5.87 14.72
CA HIS A 618 19.77 -4.51 14.34
C HIS A 618 21.03 -4.52 13.47
N ALA A 619 21.02 -3.69 12.43
CA ALA A 619 22.22 -3.39 11.65
C ALA A 619 23.31 -2.82 12.56
N LYS A 620 24.55 -3.28 12.41
CA LYS A 620 25.71 -2.73 13.15
C LYS A 620 26.59 -1.84 12.27
N ASP A 621 26.44 -1.93 10.96
CA ASP A 621 27.13 -1.08 9.99
C ASP A 621 26.63 0.37 10.09
N SER A 622 27.50 1.28 10.53
CA SER A 622 27.19 2.71 10.67
C SER A 622 26.84 3.39 9.34
N ASN A 623 27.23 2.82 8.19
CA ASN A 623 26.83 3.33 6.88
C ASN A 623 25.36 3.05 6.53
N ARG A 624 24.69 2.20 7.31
CA ARG A 624 23.25 1.90 7.20
C ARG A 624 22.40 2.74 8.15
N LEU A 625 23.00 3.24 9.24
CA LEU A 625 22.30 3.95 10.29
C LEU A 625 22.24 5.44 9.99
N THR A 626 21.04 5.97 9.76
CA THR A 626 20.85 7.41 9.54
C THR A 626 21.04 8.19 10.84
N ASP A 627 21.69 9.36 10.76
CA ASP A 627 21.90 10.25 11.91
C ASP A 627 20.56 10.66 12.56
N GLY A 628 20.42 10.37 13.86
CA GLY A 628 19.23 10.72 14.65
C GLY A 628 18.95 12.22 14.71
N LYS A 629 19.96 13.10 14.68
CA LYS A 629 19.75 14.56 14.64
C LYS A 629 19.13 15.01 13.33
N LEU A 630 19.55 14.38 12.22
CA LEU A 630 18.97 14.61 10.90
C LEU A 630 17.49 14.19 10.90
N ILE A 631 17.19 12.99 11.40
CA ILE A 631 15.81 12.48 11.50
C ILE A 631 14.95 13.41 12.36
N ALA A 632 15.40 13.72 13.59
CA ALA A 632 14.69 14.57 14.54
C ALA A 632 14.36 15.93 13.92
N THR A 633 15.35 16.57 13.29
CA THR A 633 15.18 17.91 12.73
C THR A 633 14.27 17.89 11.49
N ALA A 634 14.40 16.88 10.63
CA ALA A 634 13.54 16.72 9.47
C ALA A 634 12.07 16.47 9.87
N TYR A 635 11.82 15.58 10.84
CA TYR A 635 10.47 15.35 11.33
C TYR A 635 9.91 16.57 12.06
N TYR A 636 10.69 17.25 12.91
CA TYR A 636 10.23 18.47 13.56
C TYR A 636 9.85 19.55 12.51
N TYR A 637 10.64 19.71 11.45
CA TYR A 637 10.30 20.56 10.31
C TYR A 637 8.98 20.12 9.64
N LYS A 638 8.79 18.82 9.42
CA LYS A 638 7.54 18.29 8.87
C LYS A 638 6.33 18.59 9.78
N LEU A 639 6.50 18.43 11.09
CA LEU A 639 5.46 18.71 12.08
C LEU A 639 5.10 20.20 12.12
N LEU A 640 6.05 21.12 11.89
CA LEU A 640 5.77 22.56 11.74
C LEU A 640 4.75 22.84 10.63
N SER A 641 4.82 22.11 9.50
CA SER A 641 3.83 22.26 8.42
C SER A 641 2.42 21.86 8.86
N TYR A 642 2.29 20.85 9.73
CA TYR A 642 0.99 20.43 10.26
C TYR A 642 0.49 21.41 11.32
N VAL A 643 1.31 21.81 12.29
CA VAL A 643 0.85 22.77 13.31
C VAL A 643 0.56 24.14 12.74
N GLN A 644 1.25 24.58 11.67
CA GLN A 644 0.88 25.79 10.94
C GLN A 644 -0.51 25.64 10.30
N ARG A 645 -0.80 24.50 9.65
CA ARG A 645 -2.13 24.22 9.10
C ARG A 645 -3.19 24.19 10.21
N PHE A 646 -2.92 23.54 11.33
CA PHE A 646 -3.83 23.42 12.46
C PHE A 646 -4.09 24.78 13.12
N ALA A 647 -3.06 25.60 13.27
CA ALA A 647 -3.15 26.96 13.76
C ALA A 647 -4.10 27.79 12.88
N ASN A 648 -3.98 27.70 11.56
CA ASN A 648 -4.89 28.37 10.63
C ASN A 648 -6.34 27.87 10.76
N ILE A 649 -6.56 26.56 10.85
CA ILE A 649 -7.91 25.96 11.03
C ILE A 649 -8.55 26.40 12.35
N THR A 650 -7.74 26.55 13.40
CA THR A 650 -8.18 26.98 14.75
C THR A 650 -8.11 28.49 14.95
N ASN A 651 -7.83 29.25 13.90
CA ASN A 651 -7.75 30.72 13.89
C ASN A 651 -6.63 31.32 14.79
N ASN A 652 -5.56 30.57 15.05
CA ASN A 652 -4.35 31.00 15.76
C ASN A 652 -3.29 31.58 14.80
N LYS A 653 -3.57 32.73 14.18
CA LYS A 653 -2.75 33.29 13.08
C LYS A 653 -1.29 33.61 13.48
N GLU A 654 -1.06 34.10 14.70
CA GLU A 654 0.30 34.40 15.19
C GLU A 654 1.16 33.14 15.32
N ASP A 655 0.57 32.04 15.79
CA ASP A 655 1.26 30.75 15.83
C ASP A 655 1.61 30.27 14.41
N ALA A 656 0.69 30.40 13.46
CA ALA A 656 0.93 30.01 12.07
C ALA A 656 2.09 30.81 11.44
N LYS A 657 2.18 32.11 11.74
CA LYS A 657 3.29 32.97 11.32
C LYS A 657 4.60 32.57 11.99
N TYR A 658 4.58 32.36 13.31
CA TYR A 658 5.75 31.92 14.08
C TYR A 658 6.33 30.60 13.57
N TYR A 659 5.48 29.59 13.35
CA TYR A 659 5.94 28.29 12.85
C TYR A 659 6.50 28.39 11.43
N GLY A 660 5.95 29.26 10.58
CA GLY A 660 6.52 29.55 9.26
C GLY A 660 7.96 30.08 9.33
N LEU A 661 8.17 31.12 10.17
CA LEU A 661 9.51 31.69 10.37
C LEU A 661 10.49 30.67 10.96
N LEU A 662 10.05 29.88 11.94
CA LEU A 662 10.88 28.81 12.52
C LEU A 662 11.22 27.74 11.48
N SER A 663 10.28 27.38 10.60
CA SER A 663 10.50 26.45 9.49
C SER A 663 11.60 26.95 8.56
N ASP A 664 11.59 28.24 8.20
CA ASP A 664 12.62 28.84 7.34
C ASP A 664 14.02 28.83 8.01
N SER A 665 14.10 29.11 9.32
CA SER A 665 15.35 29.03 10.08
C SER A 665 15.89 27.59 10.15
N ILE A 666 15.02 26.61 10.42
CA ILE A 666 15.39 25.19 10.45
C ILE A 666 15.86 24.72 9.08
N ARG A 667 15.16 25.08 7.98
CA ARG A 667 15.59 24.71 6.62
C ARG A 667 17.00 25.21 6.33
N THR A 668 17.30 26.45 6.72
CA THR A 668 18.63 27.05 6.52
C THR A 668 19.70 26.32 7.34
N ALA A 669 19.45 26.09 8.63
CA ALA A 669 20.38 25.38 9.50
C ALA A 669 20.59 23.91 9.08
N PHE A 670 19.52 23.21 8.69
CA PHE A 670 19.58 21.84 8.21
C PHE A 670 20.45 21.72 6.96
N GLN A 671 20.30 22.65 6.02
CA GLN A 671 21.12 22.69 4.81
C GLN A 671 22.60 22.92 5.13
N GLN A 672 22.90 23.76 6.11
CA GLN A 672 24.29 24.02 6.55
C GLN A 672 24.91 22.83 7.29
N GLU A 673 24.15 22.18 8.16
CA GLU A 673 24.63 21.08 9.00
C GLU A 673 24.82 19.77 8.22
N PHE A 674 23.83 19.40 7.38
CA PHE A 674 23.75 18.04 6.84
C PHE A 674 24.10 17.91 5.37
N TYR A 675 24.05 18.98 4.55
CA TYR A 675 24.32 18.85 3.11
C TYR A 675 25.80 18.99 2.78
N ASN A 676 26.33 18.04 2.00
CA ASN A 676 27.68 18.13 1.46
C ASN A 676 27.63 18.63 0.00
N PRO A 677 28.10 19.85 -0.31
CA PRO A 677 28.03 20.41 -1.66
C PRO A 677 28.93 19.70 -2.68
N LYS A 678 30.05 19.12 -2.25
CA LYS A 678 30.99 18.40 -3.13
C LYS A 678 30.42 17.06 -3.56
N LEU A 679 29.82 16.33 -2.61
CA LEU A 679 29.27 15.00 -2.85
C LEU A 679 27.81 15.01 -3.32
N LYS A 680 27.12 16.15 -3.17
CA LYS A 680 25.69 16.35 -3.51
C LYS A 680 24.77 15.36 -2.78
N GLN A 681 24.99 15.18 -1.49
CA GLN A 681 24.24 14.25 -0.64
C GLN A 681 24.10 14.81 0.78
N TYR A 682 23.17 14.27 1.56
CA TYR A 682 23.02 14.58 2.98
C TYR A 682 23.67 13.53 3.87
N SER A 683 24.36 13.98 4.92
CA SER A 683 24.99 13.16 5.98
C SER A 683 25.77 11.96 5.39
N ASN A 684 25.55 10.75 5.90
CA ASN A 684 26.20 9.51 5.48
C ASN A 684 25.61 8.86 4.22
N ASN A 685 24.80 9.59 3.44
CA ASN A 685 24.20 9.13 2.20
C ASN A 685 23.30 7.89 2.34
N THR A 686 22.75 7.58 3.51
CA THR A 686 21.67 6.58 3.59
C THR A 686 20.47 7.02 2.74
N VAL A 687 19.64 6.08 2.30
CA VAL A 687 18.42 6.42 1.54
C VAL A 687 17.56 7.38 2.34
N THR A 688 17.32 7.09 3.63
CA THR A 688 16.56 7.93 4.55
C THR A 688 17.17 9.33 4.72
N ALA A 689 18.51 9.45 4.85
CA ALA A 689 19.18 10.75 4.99
C ALA A 689 18.92 11.72 3.83
N ASN A 690 18.83 11.20 2.59
CA ASN A 690 18.54 12.02 1.41
C ASN A 690 17.03 12.16 1.16
N LEU A 691 16.25 11.11 1.47
CA LEU A 691 14.82 11.04 1.18
C LEU A 691 14.01 12.05 2.00
N LEU A 692 14.28 12.15 3.31
CA LEU A 692 13.55 13.06 4.18
C LEU A 692 13.64 14.54 3.73
N PRO A 693 14.83 15.13 3.52
CA PRO A 693 14.90 16.53 3.09
C PRO A 693 14.32 16.77 1.70
N LEU A 694 14.42 15.81 0.77
CA LEU A 694 13.77 15.89 -0.54
C LEU A 694 12.25 15.93 -0.41
N TYR A 695 11.69 14.96 0.31
CA TYR A 695 10.24 14.76 0.36
C TYR A 695 9.54 15.75 1.28
N PHE A 696 10.22 16.28 2.30
CA PHE A 696 9.67 17.31 3.19
C PHE A 696 9.82 18.72 2.63
N GLY A 697 10.51 18.89 1.49
CA GLY A 697 10.73 20.21 0.89
C GLY A 697 11.78 21.05 1.63
N ILE A 698 12.72 20.40 2.31
CA ILE A 698 13.90 21.06 2.91
C ILE A 698 14.95 21.27 1.83
N CYS A 699 15.13 20.30 0.93
CA CYS A 699 16.08 20.35 -0.17
C CYS A 699 15.70 21.45 -1.19
N PRO A 700 16.62 22.39 -1.51
CA PRO A 700 16.38 23.41 -2.52
C PRO A 700 16.08 22.82 -3.91
N ASP A 701 15.18 23.46 -4.67
CA ASP A 701 14.73 22.98 -5.97
C ASP A 701 15.88 22.72 -6.96
N SER A 702 16.93 23.55 -6.93
CA SER A 702 18.12 23.40 -7.77
C SER A 702 18.96 22.16 -7.49
N LEU A 703 18.79 21.54 -6.32
CA LEU A 703 19.55 20.36 -5.89
C LEU A 703 18.74 19.06 -5.97
N ARG A 704 17.42 19.15 -6.17
CA ARG A 704 16.51 18.00 -6.10
C ARG A 704 16.93 16.84 -6.99
N THR A 705 17.20 17.10 -8.27
CA THR A 705 17.63 16.07 -9.23
C THR A 705 18.93 15.40 -8.80
N ALA A 706 19.92 16.19 -8.36
CA ALA A 706 21.23 15.67 -7.98
C ALA A 706 21.19 14.83 -6.71
N VAL A 707 20.38 15.21 -5.72
CA VAL A 707 20.20 14.44 -4.48
C VAL A 707 19.35 13.21 -4.74
N PHE A 708 18.29 13.32 -5.56
CA PHE A 708 17.48 12.17 -5.92
C PHE A 708 18.30 11.10 -6.65
N GLU A 709 19.25 11.51 -7.50
CA GLU A 709 20.15 10.57 -8.16
C GLU A 709 20.98 9.73 -7.17
N LYS A 710 21.29 10.26 -5.97
CA LYS A 710 21.92 9.46 -4.91
C LYS A 710 21.00 8.37 -4.38
N ILE A 711 19.72 8.68 -4.19
CA ILE A 711 18.70 7.69 -3.80
C ILE A 711 18.57 6.63 -4.89
N ARG A 712 18.46 7.05 -6.15
CA ARG A 712 18.33 6.14 -7.29
C ARG A 712 19.52 5.20 -7.37
N ILE A 713 20.76 5.71 -7.31
CA ILE A 713 21.98 4.88 -7.32
C ILE A 713 21.98 3.90 -6.15
N LYS A 714 21.69 4.35 -4.92
CA LYS A 714 21.63 3.46 -3.77
C LYS A 714 20.60 2.35 -3.93
N VAL A 715 19.37 2.70 -4.30
CA VAL A 715 18.28 1.73 -4.41
C VAL A 715 18.50 0.79 -5.59
N HIS A 716 18.77 1.33 -6.78
CA HIS A 716 18.83 0.56 -8.02
C HIS A 716 20.16 -0.19 -8.18
N VAL A 717 21.29 0.49 -7.90
CA VAL A 717 22.63 -0.02 -8.21
C VAL A 717 23.25 -0.74 -7.02
N GLU A 718 23.31 -0.07 -5.86
CA GLU A 718 23.99 -0.64 -4.67
C GLU A 718 23.14 -1.72 -3.98
N ASN A 719 21.82 -1.50 -3.89
CA ASN A 719 20.89 -2.41 -3.21
C ASN A 719 20.10 -3.29 -4.18
N HIS A 720 20.33 -3.19 -5.49
CA HIS A 720 19.72 -4.06 -6.51
C HIS A 720 18.17 -4.10 -6.46
N GLY A 721 17.53 -2.97 -6.20
CA GLY A 721 16.07 -2.85 -6.08
C GLY A 721 15.50 -3.45 -4.79
N HIS A 722 16.31 -3.68 -3.75
CA HIS A 722 15.84 -4.08 -2.43
C HIS A 722 15.57 -2.87 -1.54
N ILE A 723 14.70 -3.07 -0.55
CA ILE A 723 14.49 -2.06 0.48
C ILE A 723 15.74 -1.96 1.36
N SER A 724 16.14 -0.75 1.72
CA SER A 724 17.33 -0.51 2.55
C SER A 724 17.04 0.47 3.68
N THR A 725 15.78 0.61 4.03
CA THR A 725 15.26 1.56 5.01
C THR A 725 14.58 0.80 6.14
N GLY A 726 14.61 1.40 7.32
CA GLY A 726 13.82 0.95 8.46
C GLY A 726 12.42 1.56 8.44
N LEU A 727 11.84 1.69 9.63
CA LEU A 727 10.52 2.24 9.90
C LEU A 727 10.35 3.66 9.33
N ILE A 728 11.37 4.52 9.43
CA ILE A 728 11.30 5.94 9.07
C ILE A 728 11.39 6.10 7.56
N GLY A 729 12.41 5.52 6.92
CA GLY A 729 12.56 5.63 5.46
C GLY A 729 11.41 4.96 4.70
N SER A 730 10.88 3.85 5.22
CA SER A 730 9.76 3.11 4.61
C SER A 730 8.46 3.91 4.59
N GLN A 731 8.31 4.97 5.39
CA GLN A 731 7.14 5.86 5.37
C GLN A 731 7.10 6.80 4.15
N TRP A 732 8.14 6.80 3.31
CA TRP A 732 8.30 7.80 2.25
C TRP A 732 8.85 7.25 0.94
N ILE A 733 9.50 6.09 0.94
CA ILE A 733 10.30 5.64 -0.20
C ILE A 733 9.44 5.31 -1.42
N MET A 734 8.25 4.71 -1.25
CA MET A 734 7.44 4.24 -2.37
C MET A 734 6.87 5.41 -3.16
N ARG A 735 6.27 6.38 -2.45
CA ARG A 735 5.78 7.62 -3.06
C ARG A 735 6.91 8.53 -3.49
N GLY A 736 8.02 8.56 -2.75
CA GLY A 736 9.22 9.31 -3.11
C GLY A 736 9.80 8.90 -4.46
N LEU A 737 9.99 7.59 -4.70
CA LEU A 737 10.44 7.09 -6.00
C LEU A 737 9.45 7.43 -7.12
N THR A 738 8.15 7.27 -6.86
CA THR A 738 7.10 7.51 -7.86
C THR A 738 6.96 8.99 -8.24
N GLU A 739 6.96 9.89 -7.27
CA GLU A 739 6.81 11.33 -7.50
C GLU A 739 8.00 11.94 -8.24
N TYR A 740 9.18 11.34 -8.11
CA TYR A 740 10.39 11.74 -8.82
C TYR A 740 10.60 10.98 -10.15
N GLY A 741 9.59 10.28 -10.66
CA GLY A 741 9.57 9.73 -12.01
C GLY A 741 10.07 8.28 -12.15
N TYR A 742 10.24 7.55 -11.04
CA TYR A 742 10.72 6.16 -11.02
C TYR A 742 9.69 5.19 -10.39
N PRO A 743 8.44 5.13 -10.90
CA PRO A 743 7.43 4.19 -10.40
C PRO A 743 7.74 2.74 -10.71
N ASP A 744 8.52 2.49 -11.75
CA ASP A 744 9.11 1.19 -12.10
C ASP A 744 10.06 0.70 -11.00
N LEU A 745 10.93 1.56 -10.47
CA LEU A 745 11.80 1.20 -9.35
C LEU A 745 11.00 0.92 -8.07
N ALA A 746 9.96 1.71 -7.80
CA ALA A 746 9.02 1.45 -6.71
C ALA A 746 8.33 0.09 -6.88
N TYR A 747 7.86 -0.23 -8.09
CA TYR A 747 7.25 -1.53 -8.39
C TYR A 747 8.23 -2.70 -8.24
N ILE A 748 9.48 -2.55 -8.71
CA ILE A 748 10.54 -3.55 -8.52
C ILE A 748 10.75 -3.82 -7.03
N MET A 749 10.82 -2.77 -6.20
CA MET A 749 10.99 -2.91 -4.75
C MET A 749 9.80 -3.62 -4.10
N ALA A 750 8.57 -3.23 -4.44
CA ALA A 750 7.34 -3.82 -3.88
C ALA A 750 7.14 -5.28 -4.27
N SER A 751 7.50 -5.65 -5.50
CA SER A 751 7.34 -7.01 -6.05
C SER A 751 8.54 -7.93 -5.82
N ASN A 752 9.60 -7.42 -5.19
CA ASN A 752 10.82 -8.16 -4.93
C ASN A 752 10.56 -9.37 -4.01
N LYS A 753 11.10 -10.55 -4.36
CA LYS A 753 10.93 -11.81 -3.62
C LYS A 753 12.14 -12.20 -2.75
N THR A 754 13.26 -11.50 -2.87
CA THR A 754 14.52 -11.84 -2.19
C THR A 754 14.80 -10.88 -1.03
N TYR A 755 15.55 -11.35 -0.03
CA TYR A 755 15.87 -10.54 1.15
C TYR A 755 16.71 -9.32 0.77
N PRO A 756 16.44 -8.13 1.35
CA PRO A 756 15.24 -7.78 2.14
C PRO A 756 14.07 -7.31 1.26
N SER A 757 12.87 -7.82 1.49
CA SER A 757 11.63 -7.33 0.86
C SER A 757 10.36 -7.86 1.55
N TRP A 758 9.20 -7.28 1.24
CA TRP A 758 7.91 -7.85 1.65
C TRP A 758 7.60 -9.18 0.94
N GLY A 759 8.00 -9.32 -0.33
CA GLY A 759 7.82 -10.59 -1.05
C GLY A 759 8.67 -11.71 -0.46
N TYR A 760 9.85 -11.41 0.11
CA TYR A 760 10.65 -12.39 0.86
C TYR A 760 9.87 -12.94 2.07
N MET A 761 9.16 -12.08 2.80
CA MET A 761 8.28 -12.54 3.89
C MET A 761 7.23 -13.53 3.36
N ALA A 762 6.55 -13.16 2.27
CA ALA A 762 5.50 -13.99 1.67
C ALA A 762 6.04 -15.34 1.14
N GLU A 763 7.18 -15.35 0.45
CA GLU A 763 7.85 -16.56 -0.05
C GLU A 763 8.34 -17.47 1.09
N ASN A 764 8.57 -16.91 2.29
CA ASN A 764 8.90 -17.65 3.50
C ASN A 764 7.69 -17.95 4.39
N GLY A 765 6.48 -17.97 3.82
CA GLY A 765 5.27 -18.46 4.47
C GLY A 765 4.60 -17.47 5.42
N ALA A 766 4.99 -16.19 5.41
CA ALA A 766 4.30 -15.15 6.15
C ALA A 766 2.85 -15.00 5.68
N THR A 767 1.92 -14.94 6.63
CA THR A 767 0.49 -14.63 6.39
C THR A 767 0.09 -13.28 6.98
N THR A 768 1.06 -12.56 7.54
CA THR A 768 1.02 -11.26 8.20
C THR A 768 2.32 -10.54 7.85
N ILE A 769 2.45 -9.26 8.20
CA ILE A 769 3.73 -8.54 8.06
C ILE A 769 4.58 -8.80 9.30
N TRP A 770 5.90 -8.94 9.13
CA TRP A 770 6.84 -9.19 10.22
C TRP A 770 7.42 -7.89 10.79
N GLU A 771 7.94 -7.96 12.02
CA GLU A 771 8.69 -6.87 12.66
C GLU A 771 10.04 -6.63 11.98
N LEU A 772 10.68 -7.72 11.53
CA LEU A 772 12.00 -7.69 10.89
C LEU A 772 11.92 -8.21 9.46
N TRP A 773 12.70 -7.61 8.56
CA TRP A 773 12.85 -8.08 7.17
C TRP A 773 13.33 -9.53 7.07
N ASN A 774 14.07 -10.00 8.08
CA ASN A 774 14.62 -11.34 8.27
C ASN A 774 13.91 -12.13 9.39
N GLY A 775 12.61 -11.90 9.62
CA GLY A 775 11.86 -12.46 10.76
C GLY A 775 11.81 -13.99 10.84
N ASN A 776 12.14 -14.72 9.78
CA ASN A 776 12.30 -16.18 9.79
C ASN A 776 13.62 -16.67 10.39
N THR A 777 14.66 -15.84 10.45
CA THR A 777 16.02 -16.23 10.86
C THR A 777 16.62 -15.37 11.97
N ALA A 778 16.07 -14.18 12.22
CA ALA A 778 16.56 -13.27 13.24
C ALA A 778 16.48 -13.86 14.66
N ASP A 779 17.37 -13.39 15.53
CA ASP A 779 17.32 -13.73 16.95
C ASP A 779 15.92 -13.47 17.56
N PRO A 780 15.37 -14.39 18.37
CA PRO A 780 14.00 -14.29 18.86
C PRO A 780 13.78 -13.22 19.93
N GLY A 781 14.82 -12.54 20.45
CA GLY A 781 14.68 -11.53 21.49
C GLY A 781 13.74 -10.37 21.14
N MET A 782 13.62 -10.05 19.85
CA MET A 782 12.69 -9.06 19.30
C MET A 782 12.34 -9.44 17.85
N ASN A 783 11.46 -10.43 17.68
CA ASN A 783 11.13 -10.98 16.37
C ASN A 783 9.66 -11.42 16.28
N SER A 784 8.76 -10.44 16.23
CA SER A 784 7.33 -10.65 15.98
C SER A 784 7.08 -11.01 14.51
N GLN A 785 6.24 -12.03 14.29
CA GLN A 785 5.76 -12.38 12.95
C GLN A 785 4.39 -11.75 12.63
N ASN A 786 3.93 -10.80 13.45
CA ASN A 786 2.70 -10.04 13.24
C ASN A 786 2.88 -8.61 13.75
N HIS A 787 3.38 -7.74 12.88
CA HIS A 787 3.68 -6.34 13.14
C HIS A 787 3.32 -5.50 11.91
N VAL A 788 2.96 -4.23 12.09
CA VAL A 788 2.51 -3.38 10.95
C VAL A 788 3.50 -2.33 10.47
N MET A 789 4.54 -2.03 11.26
CA MET A 789 5.37 -0.83 11.07
C MET A 789 6.15 -0.79 9.75
N LEU A 790 6.59 -1.96 9.26
CA LEU A 790 7.34 -2.05 8.00
C LEU A 790 6.45 -1.91 6.75
N LEU A 791 5.13 -1.75 6.90
CA LEU A 791 4.26 -1.35 5.78
C LEU A 791 4.56 0.07 5.32
N GLY A 792 4.99 0.97 6.22
CA GLY A 792 5.37 2.34 5.87
C GLY A 792 4.30 3.04 5.01
N ASP A 793 4.67 3.50 3.82
CA ASP A 793 3.73 4.08 2.84
C ASP A 793 3.31 3.13 1.70
N LEU A 794 3.58 1.83 1.80
CA LEU A 794 3.27 0.84 0.76
C LEU A 794 1.76 0.80 0.44
N LEU A 795 0.92 0.74 1.46
CA LEU A 795 -0.54 0.71 1.26
C LEU A 795 -1.06 2.05 0.73
N THR A 796 -0.51 3.17 1.22
CA THR A 796 -0.82 4.49 0.67
C THR A 796 -0.44 4.54 -0.81
N TRP A 797 0.71 3.99 -1.20
CA TRP A 797 1.15 3.90 -2.59
C TRP A 797 0.24 3.00 -3.45
N PHE A 798 -0.25 1.88 -2.91
CA PHE A 798 -1.24 1.04 -3.60
C PHE A 798 -2.50 1.84 -3.98
N TYR A 799 -3.06 2.60 -3.03
CA TYR A 799 -4.28 3.36 -3.31
C TYR A 799 -4.02 4.67 -4.07
N GLU A 800 -3.06 5.49 -3.64
CA GLU A 800 -2.87 6.85 -4.18
C GLU A 800 -2.10 6.88 -5.50
N ASN A 801 -1.27 5.87 -5.78
CA ASN A 801 -0.44 5.83 -6.99
C ASN A 801 -0.85 4.70 -7.92
N LEU A 802 -0.92 3.44 -7.48
CA LEU A 802 -1.28 2.35 -8.39
C LEU A 802 -2.76 2.43 -8.80
N ALA A 803 -3.68 2.49 -7.83
CA ALA A 803 -5.09 2.71 -8.10
C ALA A 803 -5.38 4.18 -8.47
N GLY A 804 -4.57 5.12 -7.99
CA GLY A 804 -4.72 6.54 -8.27
C GLY A 804 -5.83 7.23 -7.49
N ILE A 805 -6.36 6.65 -6.42
CA ILE A 805 -7.43 7.22 -5.59
C ILE A 805 -6.81 8.03 -4.46
N ARG A 806 -7.01 9.36 -4.45
CA ARG A 806 -6.61 10.21 -3.31
C ARG A 806 -7.57 11.39 -3.13
N THR A 807 -7.65 11.91 -1.91
CA THR A 807 -8.44 13.13 -1.63
C THR A 807 -7.70 14.38 -2.10
N ASN A 808 -8.44 15.43 -2.47
CA ASN A 808 -7.86 16.75 -2.66
C ASN A 808 -7.31 17.32 -1.34
N LYS A 809 -6.31 18.21 -1.42
CA LYS A 809 -5.66 18.82 -0.25
C LYS A 809 -6.53 19.85 0.48
N THR A 810 -7.47 20.48 -0.23
CA THR A 810 -8.35 21.53 0.27
C THR A 810 -9.77 21.00 0.46
N ASP A 811 -10.35 20.41 -0.60
CA ASP A 811 -11.67 19.80 -0.58
C ASP A 811 -11.58 18.35 -0.09
N VAL A 812 -11.31 18.23 1.22
CA VAL A 812 -11.01 16.97 1.92
C VAL A 812 -12.20 15.99 1.97
N ALA A 813 -11.98 14.83 2.60
CA ALA A 813 -12.94 13.76 2.77
C ALA A 813 -13.44 13.15 1.45
N PHE A 814 -12.66 13.27 0.37
CA PHE A 814 -13.07 12.91 -0.98
C PHE A 814 -14.29 13.69 -1.49
N LYS A 815 -14.55 14.89 -0.94
CA LYS A 815 -15.51 15.82 -1.55
C LYS A 815 -15.04 16.19 -2.97
N LYS A 816 -13.73 16.38 -3.11
CA LYS A 816 -13.02 16.35 -4.39
C LYS A 816 -12.04 15.20 -4.40
N ILE A 817 -12.18 14.32 -5.38
CA ILE A 817 -11.32 13.16 -5.58
C ILE A 817 -10.26 13.51 -6.62
N ILE A 818 -9.04 13.03 -6.44
CA ILE A 818 -8.03 13.02 -7.48
C ILE A 818 -7.88 11.57 -7.93
N MET A 819 -8.09 11.34 -9.23
CA MET A 819 -7.91 10.05 -9.89
C MET A 819 -6.64 10.13 -10.75
N LYS A 820 -5.49 9.63 -10.27
CA LYS A 820 -4.20 9.69 -10.98
C LYS A 820 -3.41 8.36 -10.84
N PRO A 821 -3.78 7.31 -11.61
CA PRO A 821 -3.05 6.05 -11.58
C PRO A 821 -1.68 6.21 -12.24
N THR A 822 -0.71 5.48 -11.71
CA THR A 822 0.62 5.32 -12.28
C THR A 822 0.73 3.93 -12.88
N LEU A 823 1.29 3.83 -14.08
CA LEU A 823 1.38 2.58 -14.86
C LEU A 823 2.84 2.11 -14.90
N PRO A 824 3.37 1.46 -13.84
CA PRO A 824 4.72 0.92 -13.89
C PRO A 824 4.80 -0.20 -14.95
N ALA A 825 5.96 -0.31 -15.60
CA ALA A 825 6.18 -1.38 -16.56
C ALA A 825 6.15 -2.75 -15.86
N GLY A 826 5.50 -3.75 -16.49
CA GLY A 826 5.32 -5.09 -15.92
C GLY A 826 4.10 -5.24 -15.00
N LEU A 827 3.21 -4.24 -14.96
CA LEU A 827 1.91 -4.32 -14.29
C LEU A 827 0.78 -4.04 -15.29
N ASP A 828 -0.05 -5.05 -15.55
CA ASP A 828 -1.05 -5.02 -16.62
C ASP A 828 -2.40 -4.49 -16.15
N PHE A 829 -2.78 -4.76 -14.91
CA PHE A 829 -4.02 -4.22 -14.34
C PHE A 829 -3.93 -3.95 -12.85
N VAL A 830 -4.76 -2.99 -12.41
CA VAL A 830 -5.10 -2.77 -11.00
C VAL A 830 -6.61 -2.61 -10.90
N LYS A 831 -7.20 -3.27 -9.91
CA LYS A 831 -8.59 -3.12 -9.48
C LYS A 831 -8.61 -2.74 -8.01
N ALA A 832 -9.16 -1.58 -7.71
CA ALA A 832 -9.27 -1.10 -6.35
C ALA A 832 -10.59 -0.39 -6.10
N SER A 833 -11.05 -0.47 -4.86
CA SER A 833 -12.21 0.29 -4.39
C SER A 833 -11.97 0.84 -3.01
N TYR A 834 -12.53 2.01 -2.73
CA TYR A 834 -12.56 2.61 -1.40
C TYR A 834 -13.95 3.16 -1.09
N ASN A 835 -14.57 2.68 -0.02
CA ASN A 835 -15.86 3.18 0.46
C ASN A 835 -15.66 4.38 1.38
N SER A 836 -15.56 5.58 0.78
CA SER A 836 -15.45 6.84 1.51
C SER A 836 -16.73 7.18 2.28
N PHE A 837 -16.70 8.22 3.11
CA PHE A 837 -17.90 8.69 3.79
C PHE A 837 -18.95 9.28 2.84
N HIS A 838 -18.58 9.63 1.60
CA HIS A 838 -19.53 9.99 0.54
C HIS A 838 -20.05 8.79 -0.26
N GLY A 839 -19.39 7.64 -0.20
CA GLY A 839 -19.75 6.41 -0.91
C GLY A 839 -18.57 5.78 -1.65
N LEU A 840 -18.89 4.82 -2.51
CA LEU A 840 -17.92 3.98 -3.22
C LEU A 840 -17.15 4.75 -4.30
N ILE A 841 -15.83 4.74 -4.19
CA ILE A 841 -14.89 5.16 -5.23
C ILE A 841 -14.26 3.90 -5.83
N LYS A 842 -14.26 3.78 -7.15
CA LYS A 842 -13.62 2.66 -7.86
C LYS A 842 -12.56 3.15 -8.84
N SER A 843 -11.50 2.36 -8.98
CA SER A 843 -10.48 2.51 -10.01
C SER A 843 -10.06 1.14 -10.52
N GLU A 844 -10.42 0.83 -11.76
CA GLU A 844 -10.10 -0.45 -12.40
C GLU A 844 -9.50 -0.17 -13.78
N TRP A 845 -8.16 -0.20 -13.88
CA TRP A 845 -7.48 -0.01 -15.15
C TRP A 845 -6.86 -1.30 -15.66
N ASN A 846 -6.81 -1.43 -16.99
CA ASN A 846 -6.12 -2.47 -17.74
C ASN A 846 -5.29 -1.80 -18.86
N ASN A 847 -3.99 -2.06 -18.87
CA ASN A 847 -3.02 -1.46 -19.78
C ASN A 847 -2.42 -2.52 -20.71
N SER A 848 -3.18 -2.90 -21.73
CA SER A 848 -2.75 -3.84 -22.77
C SER A 848 -1.79 -3.21 -23.80
N THR A 849 -1.32 -4.00 -24.76
CA THR A 849 -0.36 -3.55 -25.81
C THR A 849 -0.95 -2.49 -26.74
N ASP A 850 -2.24 -2.53 -27.05
CA ASP A 850 -2.90 -1.67 -28.04
C ASP A 850 -3.88 -0.66 -27.43
N LYS A 851 -4.31 -0.86 -26.18
CA LYS A 851 -5.19 0.10 -25.47
C LYS A 851 -4.92 0.18 -23.97
N PHE A 852 -5.27 1.33 -23.41
CA PHE A 852 -5.48 1.54 -21.99
C PHE A 852 -6.99 1.74 -21.74
N GLU A 853 -7.57 0.91 -20.87
CA GLU A 853 -8.98 0.98 -20.48
C GLU A 853 -9.05 1.24 -18.97
N TRP A 854 -9.87 2.20 -18.54
CA TRP A 854 -9.99 2.57 -17.14
C TRP A 854 -11.43 2.86 -16.75
N LYS A 855 -11.96 2.05 -15.83
CA LYS A 855 -13.30 2.18 -15.26
C LYS A 855 -13.19 2.86 -13.90
N ILE A 856 -13.94 3.94 -13.74
CA ILE A 856 -14.01 4.66 -12.47
C ILE A 856 -15.44 4.87 -12.00
N SER A 857 -15.62 4.92 -10.68
CA SER A 857 -16.87 5.29 -10.02
C SER A 857 -16.62 6.45 -9.08
N ILE A 858 -17.40 7.53 -9.24
CA ILE A 858 -17.36 8.74 -8.41
C ILE A 858 -18.69 8.85 -7.65
N PRO A 859 -18.70 8.87 -6.31
CA PRO A 859 -19.94 8.85 -5.54
C PRO A 859 -20.77 10.12 -5.72
N ALA A 860 -22.09 10.02 -5.50
CA ALA A 860 -22.99 11.17 -5.61
C ALA A 860 -22.58 12.28 -4.63
N ASN A 861 -22.85 13.54 -5.01
CA ASN A 861 -22.46 14.74 -4.27
C ASN A 861 -20.95 14.99 -4.17
N THR A 862 -20.12 14.28 -4.95
CA THR A 862 -18.69 14.56 -5.10
C THR A 862 -18.33 14.79 -6.58
N SER A 863 -17.06 15.11 -6.82
CA SER A 863 -16.49 15.23 -8.16
C SER A 863 -15.03 14.76 -8.15
N ALA A 864 -14.45 14.56 -9.32
CA ALA A 864 -13.07 14.10 -9.48
C ALA A 864 -12.29 14.95 -10.48
N THR A 865 -11.01 15.20 -10.19
CA THR A 865 -10.00 15.58 -11.19
C THR A 865 -9.32 14.30 -11.65
N VAL A 866 -9.49 13.96 -12.93
CA VAL A 866 -9.05 12.69 -13.53
C VAL A 866 -7.85 12.95 -14.43
N TYR A 867 -6.75 12.26 -14.16
CA TYR A 867 -5.50 12.33 -14.92
C TYR A 867 -5.39 11.05 -15.74
N ILE A 868 -5.76 11.13 -17.01
CA ILE A 868 -5.71 9.98 -17.92
C ILE A 868 -4.32 9.96 -18.56
N PRO A 869 -3.53 8.88 -18.43
CA PRO A 869 -2.24 8.77 -19.09
C PRO A 869 -2.45 8.81 -20.61
N ALA A 870 -2.15 9.93 -21.26
CA ALA A 870 -2.37 10.19 -22.68
C ALA A 870 -1.67 11.49 -23.09
N ASN A 871 -1.26 11.59 -24.36
CA ASN A 871 -0.56 12.77 -24.87
C ASN A 871 -1.52 13.87 -25.33
N SER A 872 -2.74 13.51 -25.73
CA SER A 872 -3.69 14.40 -26.39
C SER A 872 -5.12 14.00 -26.04
N ILE A 873 -6.02 14.96 -25.86
CA ILE A 873 -7.44 14.70 -25.59
C ILE A 873 -8.12 13.91 -26.72
N GLU A 874 -7.65 14.07 -27.95
CA GLU A 874 -8.16 13.40 -29.15
C GLU A 874 -7.90 11.88 -29.15
N GLU A 875 -7.05 11.38 -28.25
CA GLU A 875 -6.75 9.95 -28.09
C GLU A 875 -7.74 9.23 -27.18
N ILE A 876 -8.59 9.99 -26.49
CA ILE A 876 -9.41 9.48 -25.41
C ILE A 876 -10.87 9.47 -25.83
N SER A 877 -11.51 8.35 -25.55
CA SER A 877 -12.96 8.22 -25.59
C SER A 877 -13.51 7.84 -24.21
N GLU A 878 -14.76 8.20 -23.96
CA GLU A 878 -15.54 7.72 -22.82
C GLU A 878 -16.81 7.04 -23.34
N GLY A 879 -17.03 5.80 -22.95
CA GLY A 879 -18.20 5.03 -23.43
C GLY A 879 -18.31 4.96 -24.96
N GLY A 880 -17.18 4.99 -25.67
CA GLY A 880 -17.11 5.01 -27.14
C GLY A 880 -17.25 6.39 -27.80
N THR A 881 -17.52 7.45 -27.04
CA THR A 881 -17.61 8.83 -27.55
C THR A 881 -16.30 9.57 -27.31
N ALA A 882 -15.76 10.26 -28.32
CA ALA A 882 -14.57 11.11 -28.14
C ALA A 882 -14.81 12.16 -27.04
N ILE A 883 -13.84 12.34 -26.13
CA ILE A 883 -14.00 13.25 -24.97
C ILE A 883 -14.34 14.68 -25.41
N ALA A 884 -13.75 15.16 -26.51
CA ALA A 884 -14.02 16.49 -27.07
C ALA A 884 -15.52 16.74 -27.36
N ASN A 885 -16.31 15.69 -27.56
CA ASN A 885 -17.75 15.77 -27.84
C ASN A 885 -18.62 15.48 -26.60
N ASN A 886 -18.03 15.15 -25.45
CA ASN A 886 -18.75 14.82 -24.22
C ASN A 886 -18.99 16.07 -23.36
N LYS A 887 -20.23 16.55 -23.32
CA LYS A 887 -20.61 17.79 -22.60
C LYS A 887 -20.61 17.66 -21.07
N ASP A 888 -20.63 16.44 -20.53
CA ASP A 888 -20.64 16.20 -19.09
C ASP A 888 -19.24 16.21 -18.47
N ILE A 889 -18.20 16.17 -19.30
CA ILE A 889 -16.80 16.10 -18.89
C ILE A 889 -16.10 17.38 -19.30
N LYS A 890 -15.48 18.05 -18.34
CA LYS A 890 -14.75 19.30 -18.60
C LYS A 890 -13.27 19.01 -18.80
N PHE A 891 -12.74 19.35 -19.97
CA PHE A 891 -11.29 19.38 -20.21
C PHE A 891 -10.64 20.50 -19.38
N VAL A 892 -9.50 20.21 -18.74
CA VAL A 892 -8.70 21.19 -17.99
C VAL A 892 -7.46 21.58 -18.78
N LYS A 893 -6.58 20.62 -19.02
CA LYS A 893 -5.32 20.80 -19.76
C LYS A 893 -4.69 19.46 -20.11
N GLU A 894 -3.73 19.49 -21.03
CA GLU A 894 -2.72 18.45 -21.23
C GLU A 894 -1.47 18.84 -20.43
N ASP A 895 -0.90 17.88 -19.69
CA ASP A 895 0.21 18.12 -18.77
C ASP A 895 1.03 16.84 -18.60
N ASP A 896 2.29 16.88 -19.03
CA ASP A 896 3.31 15.86 -18.75
C ASP A 896 2.81 14.40 -18.94
N GLY A 897 2.39 14.07 -20.17
CA GLY A 897 1.90 12.73 -20.52
C GLY A 897 0.54 12.35 -19.92
N SER A 898 -0.22 13.33 -19.42
CA SER A 898 -1.59 13.16 -18.93
C SER A 898 -2.55 14.18 -19.54
N VAL A 899 -3.77 13.72 -19.85
CA VAL A 899 -4.93 14.59 -20.09
C VAL A 899 -5.69 14.74 -18.79
N ILE A 900 -5.89 15.98 -18.34
CA ILE A 900 -6.56 16.31 -17.09
C ILE A 900 -8.01 16.73 -17.37
N LEU A 901 -8.94 16.02 -16.73
CA LEU A 901 -10.38 16.23 -16.85
C LEU A 901 -11.01 16.51 -15.49
N GLU A 902 -12.09 17.28 -15.49
CA GLU A 902 -13.00 17.45 -14.37
C GLU A 902 -14.27 16.65 -14.65
N VAL A 903 -14.59 15.72 -13.75
CA VAL A 903 -15.65 14.72 -13.93
C VAL A 903 -16.60 14.77 -12.72
N PRO A 904 -17.92 14.89 -12.92
CA PRO A 904 -18.89 14.87 -11.81
C PRO A 904 -19.13 13.43 -11.32
N SER A 905 -20.01 13.26 -10.33
CA SER A 905 -20.41 11.93 -9.84
C SER A 905 -20.95 11.02 -10.95
N GLY A 906 -20.75 9.71 -10.83
CA GLY A 906 -21.19 8.72 -11.82
C GLY A 906 -20.15 7.64 -12.11
N ASN A 907 -20.50 6.74 -13.04
CA ASN A 907 -19.60 5.71 -13.56
C ASN A 907 -19.10 6.09 -14.96
N TYR A 908 -17.81 5.92 -15.20
CA TYR A 908 -17.14 6.29 -16.46
C TYR A 908 -16.22 5.18 -16.93
N THR A 909 -16.10 5.01 -18.25
CA THR A 909 -15.11 4.10 -18.86
C THR A 909 -14.29 4.87 -19.86
N PHE A 910 -13.07 5.23 -19.48
CA PHE A 910 -12.11 5.90 -20.35
C PHE A 910 -11.31 4.87 -21.14
N VAL A 911 -11.17 5.10 -22.44
CA VAL A 911 -10.36 4.28 -23.34
C VAL A 911 -9.42 5.18 -24.10
N ARG A 912 -8.12 4.86 -24.03
CA ARG A 912 -7.07 5.40 -24.90
C ARG A 912 -6.55 4.29 -25.80
N ASN A 913 -6.79 4.41 -27.09
CA ASN A 913 -6.15 3.52 -28.06
C ASN A 913 -4.70 3.97 -28.24
N LYS A 914 -3.75 3.04 -28.05
CA LYS A 914 -2.33 3.28 -28.30
C LYS A 914 -2.13 3.28 -29.82
N LYS A 915 -1.97 4.46 -30.40
CA LYS A 915 -1.69 4.61 -31.82
C LYS A 915 -0.40 3.87 -32.17
N TRP A 916 -0.33 3.37 -33.41
CA TRP A 916 0.90 2.76 -33.95
C TRP A 916 1.44 1.55 -33.18
N ARG A 917 0.57 0.75 -32.54
CA ARG A 917 0.97 -0.52 -31.90
C ARG A 917 0.29 -1.76 -32.49
N LYS A 918 -0.54 -1.60 -33.51
CA LYS A 918 -1.25 -2.71 -34.16
C LYS A 918 -0.27 -3.64 -34.88
N GLY A 919 -0.31 -4.92 -34.51
CA GLY A 919 0.62 -5.94 -35.00
C GLY A 919 1.71 -6.31 -33.99
N ILE A 920 1.87 -5.57 -32.88
CA ILE A 920 2.71 -6.02 -31.76
C ILE A 920 2.02 -7.20 -31.06
N VAL A 921 2.70 -8.35 -31.05
CA VAL A 921 2.24 -9.60 -30.42
C VAL A 921 2.76 -9.74 -29.00
N LYS A 922 4.00 -9.28 -28.75
CA LYS A 922 4.64 -9.34 -27.43
C LYS A 922 5.51 -8.11 -27.22
N ASP A 923 5.57 -7.65 -25.98
CA ASP A 923 6.27 -6.43 -25.57
C ASP A 923 6.81 -6.63 -24.14
N GLU A 924 8.08 -7.04 -24.03
CA GLU A 924 8.68 -7.49 -22.78
C GLU A 924 10.11 -6.99 -22.59
N PHE A 925 10.66 -7.12 -21.38
CA PHE A 925 12.09 -6.96 -21.15
C PHE A 925 12.80 -8.30 -21.26
N ILE A 926 14.05 -8.30 -21.75
CA ILE A 926 14.90 -9.51 -21.77
C ILE A 926 15.30 -9.90 -20.34
N PHE A 927 15.46 -8.92 -19.45
CA PHE A 927 15.77 -9.14 -18.04
C PHE A 927 15.18 -8.03 -17.18
N ASP A 928 14.75 -8.40 -15.97
CA ASP A 928 14.30 -7.43 -14.98
C ASP A 928 15.41 -6.94 -14.07
N ARG A 929 16.47 -7.75 -13.89
CA ARG A 929 17.64 -7.47 -13.07
C ARG A 929 18.92 -7.85 -13.80
N ALA A 930 19.96 -7.08 -13.56
CA ALA A 930 21.32 -7.34 -14.02
C ALA A 930 22.33 -6.95 -12.95
N SER A 931 23.55 -7.50 -13.03
CA SER A 931 24.67 -7.14 -12.15
C SER A 931 25.35 -5.83 -12.54
N PHE A 932 24.77 -5.08 -13.49
CA PHE A 932 25.29 -3.82 -14.02
C PHE A 932 24.14 -2.81 -14.11
N PRO A 933 24.41 -1.52 -13.83
CA PRO A 933 23.41 -0.46 -13.89
C PRO A 933 23.14 0.07 -15.31
N GLU A 934 24.11 -0.06 -16.23
CA GLU A 934 23.93 0.36 -17.62
C GLU A 934 24.06 -0.82 -18.59
N SER A 935 23.18 -0.85 -19.59
CA SER A 935 23.22 -1.75 -20.74
C SER A 935 22.93 -0.99 -22.03
N HIS A 936 23.67 -1.31 -23.10
CA HIS A 936 23.53 -0.61 -24.37
C HIS A 936 23.96 -1.46 -25.58
N ALA A 937 23.56 -1.00 -26.77
CA ALA A 937 23.84 -1.61 -28.07
C ALA A 937 23.42 -3.09 -28.17
N ALA A 938 22.11 -3.33 -28.22
CA ALA A 938 21.54 -4.68 -28.32
C ALA A 938 21.66 -5.26 -29.75
N THR A 939 21.80 -6.58 -29.82
CA THR A 939 21.76 -7.40 -31.04
C THR A 939 20.98 -8.69 -30.78
N ILE A 940 20.36 -9.27 -31.81
CA ILE A 940 19.59 -10.53 -31.71
C ILE A 940 19.86 -11.43 -32.92
N ALA A 941 19.86 -12.74 -32.70
CA ALA A 941 19.93 -13.76 -33.75
C ALA A 941 18.99 -14.93 -33.45
N GLU A 942 18.52 -15.60 -34.51
CA GLU A 942 17.82 -16.88 -34.45
C GLU A 942 18.83 -18.02 -34.69
N THR A 943 18.90 -18.96 -33.76
CA THR A 943 19.73 -20.17 -33.81
C THR A 943 18.85 -21.41 -34.08
N ALA A 944 19.46 -22.59 -34.13
CA ALA A 944 18.69 -23.84 -34.20
C ALA A 944 17.87 -24.13 -32.92
N GLU A 945 18.24 -23.57 -31.77
CA GLU A 945 17.58 -23.82 -30.47
C GLU A 945 16.59 -22.73 -30.04
N GLY A 946 16.57 -21.59 -30.73
CA GLY A 946 15.76 -20.43 -30.35
C GLY A 946 16.51 -19.11 -30.55
N LEU A 947 16.06 -18.06 -29.87
CA LEU A 947 16.67 -16.73 -29.98
C LEU A 947 17.79 -16.53 -28.97
N ILE A 948 18.80 -15.79 -29.38
CA ILE A 948 19.83 -15.27 -28.49
C ILE A 948 19.97 -13.76 -28.73
N ALA A 949 20.07 -13.00 -27.64
CA ALA A 949 20.34 -11.57 -27.66
C ALA A 949 21.65 -11.26 -26.95
N SER A 950 22.32 -10.19 -27.37
CA SER A 950 23.57 -9.71 -26.75
C SER A 950 23.60 -8.19 -26.67
N TRP A 951 24.34 -7.65 -25.69
CA TRP A 951 24.57 -6.21 -25.46
C TRP A 951 25.85 -6.03 -24.64
N PHE A 952 26.35 -4.81 -24.53
CA PHE A 952 27.39 -4.50 -23.55
C PHE A 952 26.78 -3.89 -22.29
N GLY A 953 27.38 -4.17 -21.13
CA GLY A 953 26.89 -3.67 -19.84
C GLY A 953 27.99 -3.58 -18.79
N GLY A 954 27.89 -2.56 -17.93
CA GLY A 954 28.85 -2.23 -16.88
C GLY A 954 28.39 -1.01 -16.07
N THR A 955 29.28 -0.44 -15.25
CA THR A 955 28.96 0.75 -14.42
C THR A 955 28.58 1.97 -15.23
N LYS A 956 29.25 2.20 -16.36
CA LYS A 956 28.94 3.25 -17.33
C LYS A 956 29.61 2.93 -18.66
N GLU A 957 28.97 3.28 -19.79
CA GLU A 957 29.59 3.18 -21.12
C GLU A 957 31.03 3.74 -21.12
N GLY A 958 31.98 2.93 -21.59
CA GLY A 958 33.41 3.28 -21.69
C GLY A 958 34.27 2.95 -20.46
N ASN A 959 33.65 2.59 -19.33
CA ASN A 959 34.42 2.15 -18.16
C ASN A 959 35.05 0.76 -18.39
N LYS A 960 36.19 0.51 -17.73
CA LYS A 960 36.97 -0.73 -17.91
C LYS A 960 36.18 -2.00 -17.56
N ASP A 961 35.18 -1.91 -16.69
CA ASP A 961 34.35 -3.04 -16.26
C ASP A 961 33.26 -3.42 -17.27
N VAL A 962 33.02 -2.63 -18.31
CA VAL A 962 32.02 -2.93 -19.35
C VAL A 962 32.39 -4.20 -20.13
N CYS A 963 31.50 -5.18 -20.06
CA CYS A 963 31.64 -6.50 -20.69
C CYS A 963 30.50 -6.77 -21.68
N ILE A 964 30.64 -7.83 -22.49
CA ILE A 964 29.59 -8.32 -23.37
C ILE A 964 28.78 -9.40 -22.67
N TRP A 965 27.47 -9.30 -22.76
CA TRP A 965 26.49 -10.17 -22.11
C TRP A 965 25.57 -10.78 -23.14
N THR A 966 25.05 -11.99 -22.84
CA THR A 966 24.06 -12.68 -23.67
C THR A 966 22.90 -13.20 -22.82
N SER A 967 21.73 -13.36 -23.44
CA SER A 967 20.58 -14.08 -22.89
C SER A 967 19.92 -14.92 -23.98
N HIS A 968 19.39 -16.07 -23.59
CA HIS A 968 18.74 -17.04 -24.47
C HIS A 968 17.23 -17.03 -24.24
N PHE A 969 16.43 -17.09 -25.30
CA PHE A 969 14.99 -17.25 -25.22
C PHE A 969 14.61 -18.71 -25.43
N LYS A 970 14.15 -19.38 -24.37
CA LYS A 970 13.76 -20.79 -24.37
C LYS A 970 12.49 -20.99 -23.54
N ASN A 971 11.59 -21.87 -23.99
CA ASN A 971 10.32 -22.16 -23.32
C ASN A 971 9.46 -20.91 -23.01
N GLY A 972 9.52 -19.90 -23.90
CA GLY A 972 8.73 -18.67 -23.76
C GLY A 972 9.31 -17.62 -22.80
N GLN A 973 10.50 -17.82 -22.25
CA GLN A 973 11.17 -16.91 -21.32
C GLN A 973 12.63 -16.66 -21.68
N TRP A 974 13.15 -15.49 -21.30
CA TRP A 974 14.56 -15.12 -21.41
C TRP A 974 15.35 -15.61 -20.18
N THR A 975 16.58 -16.09 -20.39
CA THR A 975 17.50 -16.44 -19.28
C THR A 975 18.10 -15.19 -18.65
N ALA A 976 18.66 -15.33 -17.43
CA ALA A 976 19.46 -14.26 -16.83
C ALA A 976 20.67 -13.89 -17.73
N PRO A 977 21.12 -12.62 -17.72
CA PRO A 977 22.31 -12.20 -18.47
C PRO A 977 23.56 -12.98 -18.06
N ALA A 978 24.28 -13.52 -19.04
CA ALA A 978 25.56 -14.22 -18.85
C ALA A 978 26.70 -13.45 -19.53
N LYS A 979 27.82 -13.24 -18.82
CA LYS A 979 29.01 -12.57 -19.39
C LYS A 979 29.73 -13.53 -20.34
N VAL A 980 29.98 -13.10 -21.57
CA VAL A 980 30.63 -13.94 -22.61
C VAL A 980 31.94 -13.37 -23.15
N ALA A 981 32.18 -12.07 -23.00
CA ALA A 981 33.46 -11.44 -23.33
C ALA A 981 33.77 -10.24 -22.43
N ASP A 982 35.06 -9.98 -22.24
CA ASP A 982 35.57 -8.81 -21.52
C ASP A 982 36.74 -8.15 -22.28
N GLY A 983 37.20 -7.02 -21.75
CA GLY A 983 38.30 -6.25 -22.33
C GLY A 983 39.64 -6.43 -21.62
N VAL A 984 39.85 -7.52 -20.88
CA VAL A 984 41.14 -7.80 -20.23
C VAL A 984 42.16 -8.13 -21.31
N MET A 985 43.15 -7.27 -21.54
CA MET A 985 44.19 -7.46 -22.56
C MET A 985 45.36 -8.29 -22.02
N ASN A 986 45.73 -8.02 -20.76
CA ASN A 986 46.74 -8.73 -19.97
C ASN A 986 46.51 -8.41 -18.48
N ASP A 987 47.42 -8.85 -17.59
CA ASP A 987 47.29 -8.71 -16.13
C ASP A 987 47.14 -7.27 -15.62
N THR A 988 47.62 -6.26 -16.38
CA THR A 988 47.59 -4.84 -15.96
C THR A 988 46.71 -3.96 -16.85
N LEU A 989 46.41 -4.40 -18.08
CA LEU A 989 45.68 -3.62 -19.07
C LEU A 989 44.29 -4.20 -19.30
N ARG A 990 43.29 -3.36 -19.03
CA ARG A 990 41.88 -3.64 -19.34
C ARG A 990 41.26 -2.44 -20.02
N TYR A 991 40.56 -2.70 -21.11
CA TYR A 991 39.74 -1.75 -21.85
C TYR A 991 38.25 -2.09 -21.70
N SER A 992 37.40 -1.16 -22.11
CA SER A 992 35.96 -1.40 -22.24
C SER A 992 35.69 -2.26 -23.47
N THR A 993 34.63 -3.06 -23.41
CA THR A 993 34.05 -3.71 -24.59
C THR A 993 32.92 -2.87 -25.18
N TYR A 994 32.64 -3.01 -26.48
CA TYR A 994 31.59 -2.25 -27.16
C TYR A 994 30.92 -3.04 -28.29
N ASN A 995 29.71 -2.60 -28.65
CA ASN A 995 28.91 -2.98 -29.82
C ASN A 995 29.02 -4.45 -30.26
N PRO A 996 28.43 -5.38 -29.48
CA PRO A 996 28.30 -6.75 -29.92
C PRO A 996 27.38 -6.86 -31.14
N VAL A 997 27.70 -7.78 -32.06
CA VAL A 997 26.87 -8.12 -33.22
C VAL A 997 26.86 -9.64 -33.38
N LEU A 998 25.67 -10.23 -33.29
CA LEU A 998 25.45 -11.66 -33.48
C LEU A 998 25.19 -11.98 -34.95
N PHE A 999 25.72 -13.11 -35.41
CA PHE A 999 25.41 -13.68 -36.72
C PHE A 999 25.42 -15.20 -36.66
N TYR A 1000 24.29 -15.84 -36.99
CA TYR A 1000 24.21 -17.30 -37.08
C TYR A 1000 24.57 -17.75 -38.49
N ALA A 1001 25.75 -18.35 -38.65
CA ALA A 1001 26.28 -18.67 -39.96
C ALA A 1001 25.63 -19.95 -40.54
N PRO A 1002 25.56 -20.08 -41.88
CA PRO A 1002 24.97 -21.26 -42.52
C PRO A 1002 25.65 -22.59 -42.18
N ASN A 1003 26.89 -22.57 -41.69
CA ASN A 1003 27.63 -23.76 -41.24
C ASN A 1003 27.23 -24.21 -39.81
N GLY A 1004 26.26 -23.54 -39.17
CA GLY A 1004 25.80 -23.84 -37.82
C GLY A 1004 26.58 -23.17 -36.69
N GLU A 1005 27.61 -22.38 -36.99
CA GLU A 1005 28.35 -21.61 -35.98
C GLU A 1005 27.67 -20.27 -35.69
N LEU A 1006 27.56 -19.92 -34.40
CA LEU A 1006 27.17 -18.58 -33.96
C LEU A 1006 28.41 -17.72 -33.79
N LEU A 1007 28.46 -16.60 -34.52
CA LEU A 1007 29.53 -15.61 -34.47
C LEU A 1007 29.09 -14.43 -33.60
N LEU A 1008 29.99 -13.96 -32.73
CA LEU A 1008 29.79 -12.75 -31.94
C LEU A 1008 30.98 -11.80 -32.15
N PHE A 1009 30.75 -10.76 -32.95
CA PHE A 1009 31.70 -9.69 -33.19
C PHE A 1009 31.56 -8.62 -32.11
N TYR A 1010 32.65 -8.10 -31.58
CA TYR A 1010 32.65 -7.04 -30.57
C TYR A 1010 33.95 -6.23 -30.61
N LYS A 1011 34.00 -5.09 -29.93
CA LYS A 1011 35.13 -4.16 -30.00
C LYS A 1011 35.76 -4.03 -28.64
N ILE A 1012 37.07 -3.86 -28.58
CA ILE A 1012 37.82 -3.61 -27.36
C ILE A 1012 38.69 -2.36 -27.58
N GLY A 1013 38.65 -1.40 -26.65
CA GLY A 1013 39.52 -0.23 -26.75
C GLY A 1013 39.29 0.87 -25.71
N PRO A 1014 40.16 1.90 -25.70
CA PRO A 1014 40.05 3.02 -24.77
C PRO A 1014 38.86 3.95 -25.08
N ASN A 1015 38.45 4.04 -26.34
CA ASN A 1015 37.29 4.80 -26.82
C ASN A 1015 36.90 4.32 -28.22
N VAL A 1016 35.77 4.81 -28.74
CA VAL A 1016 35.22 4.45 -30.07
C VAL A 1016 36.21 4.73 -31.21
N ALA A 1017 37.02 5.79 -31.14
CA ALA A 1017 37.97 6.12 -32.19
C ALA A 1017 39.24 5.25 -32.18
N GLY A 1018 39.53 4.57 -31.06
CA GLY A 1018 40.75 3.80 -30.83
C GLY A 1018 40.52 2.31 -30.56
N TRP A 1019 39.33 1.77 -30.82
CA TRP A 1019 39.04 0.35 -30.61
C TRP A 1019 39.56 -0.55 -31.75
N THR A 1020 39.67 -1.84 -31.46
CA THR A 1020 39.94 -2.90 -32.45
C THR A 1020 38.81 -3.91 -32.48
N GLY A 1021 38.65 -4.61 -33.61
CA GLY A 1021 37.61 -5.62 -33.80
C GLY A 1021 38.03 -7.00 -33.30
N TRP A 1022 37.08 -7.71 -32.67
CA TRP A 1022 37.27 -9.04 -32.09
C TRP A 1022 36.09 -9.94 -32.41
N LEU A 1023 36.34 -11.25 -32.40
CA LEU A 1023 35.37 -12.29 -32.70
C LEU A 1023 35.50 -13.45 -31.70
N ILE A 1024 34.37 -13.95 -31.21
CA ILE A 1024 34.26 -15.26 -30.57
C ILE A 1024 33.21 -16.10 -31.29
N ARG A 1025 33.34 -17.43 -31.20
CA ARG A 1025 32.49 -18.39 -31.91
C ARG A 1025 31.87 -19.38 -30.96
N SER A 1026 30.68 -19.86 -31.30
CA SER A 1026 30.02 -20.94 -30.59
C SER A 1026 29.51 -22.00 -31.59
N LYS A 1027 29.72 -23.28 -31.24
CA LYS A 1027 29.24 -24.45 -32.01
C LYS A 1027 27.97 -25.07 -31.40
N ASP A 1028 27.56 -24.58 -30.24
CA ASP A 1028 26.43 -25.05 -29.44
C ASP A 1028 25.45 -23.90 -29.19
N ASN A 1029 25.17 -23.11 -30.23
CA ASN A 1029 24.14 -22.06 -30.22
C ASN A 1029 24.32 -20.95 -29.17
N GLY A 1030 25.52 -20.77 -28.62
CA GLY A 1030 25.88 -19.72 -27.65
C GLY A 1030 25.95 -20.18 -26.19
N HIS A 1031 25.95 -21.50 -25.93
CA HIS A 1031 26.16 -22.05 -24.58
C HIS A 1031 27.63 -21.99 -24.17
N THR A 1032 28.55 -22.29 -25.09
CA THR A 1032 29.99 -22.14 -24.91
C THR A 1032 30.62 -21.31 -26.01
N TRP A 1033 31.71 -20.62 -25.69
CA TRP A 1033 32.38 -19.69 -26.59
C TRP A 1033 33.88 -20.02 -26.72
N SER A 1034 34.42 -19.84 -27.91
CA SER A 1034 35.84 -19.98 -28.21
C SER A 1034 36.69 -18.92 -27.49
N LYS A 1035 38.02 -19.09 -27.51
CA LYS A 1035 38.94 -17.98 -27.22
C LYS A 1035 38.71 -16.86 -28.23
N ARG A 1036 38.89 -15.61 -27.81
CA ARG A 1036 38.75 -14.43 -28.68
C ARG A 1036 39.82 -14.41 -29.77
N GLU A 1037 39.38 -14.05 -30.97
CA GLU A 1037 40.18 -13.87 -32.18
C GLU A 1037 40.26 -12.37 -32.47
N ALA A 1038 41.46 -11.83 -32.66
CA ALA A 1038 41.62 -10.46 -33.14
C ALA A 1038 41.34 -10.42 -34.65
N LEU A 1039 40.59 -9.43 -35.12
CA LEU A 1039 40.46 -9.18 -36.56
C LEU A 1039 41.77 -8.57 -37.10
N PRO A 1040 42.10 -8.79 -38.39
CA PRO A 1040 43.31 -8.21 -38.99
C PRO A 1040 43.35 -6.68 -38.86
N GLU A 1041 44.56 -6.12 -38.81
CA GLU A 1041 44.74 -4.68 -38.70
C GLU A 1041 44.00 -3.93 -39.83
N GLY A 1042 43.26 -2.88 -39.45
CA GLY A 1042 42.45 -2.11 -40.39
C GLY A 1042 41.03 -2.64 -40.64
N PHE A 1043 40.64 -3.74 -40.00
CA PHE A 1043 39.29 -4.32 -40.03
C PHE A 1043 38.64 -4.30 -38.65
N LEU A 1044 37.34 -4.02 -38.61
CA LEU A 1044 36.56 -3.93 -37.37
C LEU A 1044 35.38 -4.90 -37.34
N GLY A 1045 35.10 -5.55 -38.47
CA GLY A 1045 33.89 -6.35 -38.66
C GLY A 1045 32.63 -5.47 -38.67
N PRO A 1046 31.44 -6.08 -38.50
CA PRO A 1046 30.21 -5.31 -38.44
C PRO A 1046 30.22 -4.39 -37.22
N ILE A 1047 30.06 -3.08 -37.39
CA ILE A 1047 30.20 -2.14 -36.25
C ILE A 1047 29.05 -2.26 -35.27
N LYS A 1048 27.83 -2.43 -35.77
CA LYS A 1048 26.62 -2.44 -34.95
C LYS A 1048 25.46 -3.21 -35.58
N ASN A 1049 25.25 -3.11 -36.90
CA ASN A 1049 24.18 -3.82 -37.59
C ASN A 1049 24.61 -5.18 -38.09
N LYS A 1050 23.65 -6.10 -38.22
CA LYS A 1050 23.92 -7.49 -38.62
C LYS A 1050 24.57 -7.58 -40.01
N PRO A 1051 25.50 -8.51 -40.23
CA PRO A 1051 25.95 -8.88 -41.56
C PRO A 1051 24.85 -9.53 -42.41
N GLU A 1052 25.03 -9.50 -43.72
CA GLU A 1052 24.21 -10.24 -44.69
C GLU A 1052 25.07 -11.24 -45.47
N PHE A 1053 24.62 -12.49 -45.57
CA PHE A 1053 25.31 -13.53 -46.34
C PHE A 1053 24.72 -13.61 -47.75
N ILE A 1054 25.51 -13.24 -48.75
CA ILE A 1054 25.08 -13.07 -50.14
C ILE A 1054 26.11 -13.72 -51.05
N ASN A 1055 25.67 -14.65 -51.91
CA ASN A 1055 26.51 -15.31 -52.91
C ASN A 1055 27.82 -15.91 -52.34
N GLY A 1056 27.77 -16.52 -51.16
CA GLY A 1056 28.93 -17.14 -50.51
C GLY A 1056 29.85 -16.15 -49.76
N VAL A 1057 29.50 -14.86 -49.71
CA VAL A 1057 30.27 -13.81 -49.04
C VAL A 1057 29.45 -13.24 -47.88
N LEU A 1058 30.06 -13.10 -46.71
CA LEU A 1058 29.50 -12.37 -45.59
C LEU A 1058 29.86 -10.89 -45.71
N LEU A 1059 28.86 -10.04 -45.93
CA LEU A 1059 28.99 -8.59 -45.99
C LEU A 1059 28.78 -8.01 -44.60
N CYS A 1060 29.85 -7.46 -44.02
CA CYS A 1060 29.87 -6.86 -42.70
C CYS A 1060 29.74 -5.33 -42.82
N PRO A 1061 28.59 -4.74 -42.43
CA PRO A 1061 28.42 -3.29 -42.47
C PRO A 1061 29.32 -2.60 -41.42
N SER A 1062 30.32 -1.87 -41.90
CA SER A 1062 31.35 -1.26 -41.06
C SER A 1062 31.41 0.25 -41.22
N SER A 1063 32.19 0.90 -40.34
CA SER A 1063 32.42 2.34 -40.37
C SER A 1063 33.59 2.76 -39.49
N THR A 1064 34.19 3.91 -39.79
CA THR A 1064 35.28 4.52 -38.99
C THR A 1064 34.96 5.97 -38.61
N GLU A 1065 35.57 6.46 -37.52
CA GLU A 1065 35.29 7.81 -37.01
C GLU A 1065 36.52 8.73 -36.90
N LYS A 1066 37.75 8.18 -37.00
CA LYS A 1066 39.01 8.89 -36.66
C LYS A 1066 39.25 10.17 -37.47
N THR A 1067 38.86 10.20 -38.75
CA THR A 1067 39.03 11.35 -39.65
C THR A 1067 37.69 11.83 -40.19
N GLY A 1068 36.68 11.86 -39.32
CA GLY A 1068 35.28 12.02 -39.72
C GLY A 1068 34.59 10.67 -39.99
N TRP A 1069 33.27 10.71 -40.00
CA TRP A 1069 32.39 9.55 -40.10
C TRP A 1069 32.33 8.99 -41.53
N LYS A 1070 32.84 7.77 -41.71
CA LYS A 1070 32.90 7.07 -43.00
C LYS A 1070 32.26 5.69 -42.86
N ALA A 1071 31.33 5.35 -43.75
CA ALA A 1071 30.76 4.02 -43.91
C ALA A 1071 31.49 3.26 -45.03
N HIS A 1072 31.69 1.96 -44.82
CA HIS A 1072 32.30 1.04 -45.78
C HIS A 1072 31.81 -0.40 -45.51
N ILE A 1073 31.96 -1.30 -46.47
CA ILE A 1073 31.62 -2.72 -46.29
C ILE A 1073 32.90 -3.53 -46.19
N GLU A 1074 32.98 -4.38 -45.16
CA GLU A 1074 34.04 -5.37 -45.01
C GLU A 1074 33.48 -6.75 -45.43
N PHE A 1075 34.29 -7.57 -46.10
CA PHE A 1075 33.86 -8.84 -46.66
C PHE A 1075 34.69 -9.98 -46.09
N THR A 1076 34.05 -11.14 -45.93
CA THR A 1076 34.76 -12.39 -45.62
C THR A 1076 34.03 -13.57 -46.27
N THR A 1077 34.77 -14.51 -46.85
CA THR A 1077 34.23 -15.74 -47.47
C THR A 1077 34.36 -16.96 -46.56
N ASP A 1078 35.10 -16.83 -45.45
CA ASP A 1078 35.44 -17.90 -44.52
C ASP A 1078 35.03 -17.58 -43.07
N PHE A 1079 33.99 -16.73 -42.94
CA PHE A 1079 33.37 -16.34 -41.68
C PHE A 1079 34.35 -15.69 -40.69
N GLY A 1080 35.18 -14.78 -41.21
CA GLY A 1080 35.98 -13.84 -40.42
C GLY A 1080 37.45 -14.20 -40.29
N LYS A 1081 37.99 -15.15 -41.08
CA LYS A 1081 39.43 -15.48 -41.06
C LYS A 1081 40.20 -14.61 -42.06
N THR A 1082 39.67 -14.42 -43.27
CA THR A 1082 40.23 -13.51 -44.28
C THR A 1082 39.25 -12.38 -44.58
N TRP A 1083 39.81 -11.19 -44.86
CA TRP A 1083 39.04 -9.95 -44.99
C TRP A 1083 39.48 -9.09 -46.18
N THR A 1084 38.51 -8.48 -46.84
CA THR A 1084 38.69 -7.37 -47.79
C THR A 1084 37.66 -6.28 -47.49
N LYS A 1085 37.78 -5.07 -48.05
CA LYS A 1085 36.79 -4.01 -47.84
C LYS A 1085 36.68 -3.07 -49.03
N THR A 1086 35.56 -2.37 -49.11
CA THR A 1086 35.37 -1.27 -50.07
C THR A 1086 36.19 -0.05 -49.63
N GLU A 1087 36.38 0.88 -50.57
CA GLU A 1087 36.67 2.27 -50.22
C GLU A 1087 35.53 2.88 -49.38
N ALA A 1088 35.78 4.05 -48.78
CA ALA A 1088 34.76 4.80 -48.08
C ALA A 1088 33.62 5.20 -49.05
N ILE A 1089 32.38 4.90 -48.68
CA ILE A 1089 31.19 5.11 -49.52
C ILE A 1089 30.75 6.59 -49.50
N ASN A 1090 31.20 7.35 -48.50
CA ASN A 1090 30.90 8.78 -48.33
C ASN A 1090 32.16 9.61 -48.09
N ASP A 1091 32.14 10.86 -48.55
CA ASP A 1091 33.10 11.88 -48.16
C ASP A 1091 32.62 12.56 -46.86
N PRO A 1092 33.38 12.44 -45.74
CA PRO A 1092 33.00 13.04 -44.46
C PRO A 1092 32.97 14.58 -44.47
N LYS A 1093 33.48 15.24 -45.51
CA LYS A 1093 33.32 16.69 -45.72
C LYS A 1093 31.94 17.05 -46.25
N ILE A 1094 31.27 16.13 -46.95
CA ILE A 1094 29.94 16.34 -47.55
C ILE A 1094 28.87 15.72 -46.64
N LEU A 1095 28.98 14.42 -46.35
CA LEU A 1095 28.05 13.67 -45.52
C LEU A 1095 28.82 12.83 -44.50
N GLN A 1096 28.51 13.00 -43.21
CA GLN A 1096 29.11 12.26 -42.11
C GLN A 1096 28.18 11.12 -41.69
N ALA A 1097 28.40 9.93 -42.25
CA ALA A 1097 27.52 8.78 -42.10
C ALA A 1097 28.26 7.53 -41.61
N ILE A 1098 27.62 6.73 -40.76
CA ILE A 1098 28.18 5.49 -40.17
C ILE A 1098 27.10 4.44 -39.90
N GLN A 1099 27.54 3.24 -39.51
CA GLN A 1099 26.72 2.12 -39.08
C GLN A 1099 25.63 1.74 -40.11
N PRO A 1100 26.03 1.30 -41.33
CA PRO A 1100 25.07 0.94 -42.37
C PRO A 1100 24.20 -0.25 -41.95
N SER A 1101 22.95 -0.31 -42.42
CA SER A 1101 22.13 -1.53 -42.49
C SER A 1101 22.05 -1.96 -43.94
N ILE A 1102 22.12 -3.25 -44.25
CA ILE A 1102 22.04 -3.77 -45.63
C ILE A 1102 20.64 -4.31 -45.91
N LEU A 1103 20.03 -3.90 -47.02
CA LEU A 1103 18.73 -4.34 -47.50
C LEU A 1103 18.85 -4.96 -48.90
N LYS A 1104 18.08 -6.02 -49.17
CA LYS A 1104 18.10 -6.80 -50.41
C LYS A 1104 16.80 -6.58 -51.20
N TYR A 1105 16.92 -6.48 -52.52
CA TYR A 1105 15.78 -6.32 -53.43
C TYR A 1105 15.66 -7.50 -54.39
N ALA A 1106 14.44 -7.74 -54.87
CA ALA A 1106 14.14 -8.88 -55.75
C ALA A 1106 14.91 -8.84 -57.09
N ASP A 1107 15.33 -7.66 -57.52
CA ASP A 1107 16.15 -7.44 -58.72
C ASP A 1107 17.66 -7.64 -58.48
N GLY A 1108 18.06 -8.08 -57.28
CA GLY A 1108 19.45 -8.32 -56.90
C GLY A 1108 20.21 -7.07 -56.42
N ARG A 1109 19.60 -5.89 -56.44
CA ARG A 1109 20.23 -4.68 -55.88
C ARG A 1109 20.29 -4.74 -54.36
N LEU A 1110 21.30 -4.06 -53.81
CA LEU A 1110 21.45 -3.81 -52.38
C LEU A 1110 21.31 -2.32 -52.10
N GLN A 1111 20.71 -2.00 -50.96
CA GLN A 1111 20.71 -0.64 -50.39
C GLN A 1111 21.40 -0.67 -49.04
N ILE A 1112 22.17 0.37 -48.74
CA ILE A 1112 22.56 0.67 -47.37
C ILE A 1112 21.83 1.88 -46.82
N LEU A 1113 21.49 1.82 -45.53
CA LEU A 1113 20.97 2.95 -44.77
C LEU A 1113 21.88 3.24 -43.58
N CYS A 1114 22.37 4.48 -43.48
CA CYS A 1114 23.30 4.93 -42.46
C CYS A 1114 22.66 6.01 -41.59
N ARG A 1115 22.98 6.02 -40.29
CA ARG A 1115 22.76 7.23 -39.47
C ARG A 1115 23.79 8.30 -39.82
N SER A 1116 23.46 9.56 -39.58
CA SER A 1116 24.36 10.67 -39.93
C SER A 1116 24.35 11.83 -38.91
N ARG A 1117 25.41 12.66 -38.95
CA ARG A 1117 25.41 13.98 -38.28
C ARG A 1117 24.65 15.05 -39.06
N ASN A 1118 24.25 14.75 -40.30
CA ASN A 1118 23.54 15.66 -41.20
C ASN A 1118 22.01 15.65 -40.99
N THR A 1119 21.53 15.13 -39.87
CA THR A 1119 20.11 15.10 -39.46
C THR A 1119 19.16 14.29 -40.36
N THR A 1120 19.70 13.44 -41.24
CA THR A 1120 18.94 12.55 -42.14
C THR A 1120 19.49 11.13 -42.08
N LEU A 1121 18.68 10.14 -42.46
CA LEU A 1121 19.23 8.84 -42.86
C LEU A 1121 19.84 8.99 -44.24
N ASN A 1122 21.02 8.41 -44.43
CA ASN A 1122 21.73 8.48 -45.69
C ASN A 1122 21.70 7.12 -46.38
N GLU A 1123 21.61 7.12 -47.70
CA GLU A 1123 21.47 5.91 -48.49
C GLU A 1123 22.50 5.82 -49.63
N SER A 1124 22.82 4.60 -50.01
CA SER A 1124 23.60 4.28 -51.21
C SER A 1124 23.18 2.91 -51.75
N TRP A 1125 23.39 2.68 -53.04
CA TRP A 1125 22.91 1.52 -53.79
C TRP A 1125 24.05 0.77 -54.45
N SER A 1126 23.95 -0.56 -54.48
CA SER A 1126 24.86 -1.44 -55.20
C SER A 1126 24.07 -2.37 -56.13
N SER A 1127 24.62 -2.62 -57.31
CA SER A 1127 24.04 -3.56 -58.30
C SER A 1127 24.97 -4.75 -58.61
N ASP A 1128 26.09 -4.88 -57.89
CA ASP A 1128 27.14 -5.87 -58.15
C ASP A 1128 27.47 -6.74 -56.93
N GLY A 1129 26.47 -6.93 -56.04
CA GLY A 1129 26.61 -7.71 -54.81
C GLY A 1129 27.38 -7.00 -53.70
N GLY A 1130 27.40 -5.66 -53.71
CA GLY A 1130 28.01 -4.83 -52.67
C GLY A 1130 29.47 -4.47 -52.90
N LYS A 1131 30.05 -4.81 -54.06
CA LYS A 1131 31.45 -4.52 -54.39
C LYS A 1131 31.67 -3.04 -54.66
N THR A 1132 30.77 -2.41 -55.41
CA THR A 1132 30.75 -0.97 -55.64
C THR A 1132 29.42 -0.37 -55.21
N TRP A 1133 29.46 0.90 -54.82
CA TRP A 1133 28.34 1.63 -54.25
C TRP A 1133 28.18 2.98 -54.97
N SER A 1134 26.94 3.39 -55.19
CA SER A 1134 26.64 4.73 -55.69
C SER A 1134 27.12 5.80 -54.71
N GLU A 1135 27.28 7.04 -55.18
CA GLU A 1135 27.47 8.18 -54.29
C GLU A 1135 26.38 8.21 -53.20
N MET A 1136 26.79 8.38 -51.94
CA MET A 1136 25.87 8.45 -50.81
C MET A 1136 25.06 9.73 -50.84
N LYS A 1137 23.74 9.62 -50.63
CA LYS A 1137 22.81 10.76 -50.62
C LYS A 1137 21.94 10.75 -49.36
N ALA A 1138 21.41 11.91 -48.99
CA ALA A 1138 20.36 11.97 -47.96
C ALA A 1138 19.09 11.29 -48.48
N SER A 1139 18.47 10.46 -47.65
CA SER A 1139 17.17 9.84 -47.92
C SER A 1139 16.02 10.79 -47.59
N ALA A 1140 14.78 10.36 -47.85
CA ALA A 1140 13.58 11.06 -47.44
C ALA A 1140 13.31 11.02 -45.92
N LEU A 1141 14.08 10.26 -45.12
CA LEU A 1141 13.83 10.10 -43.69
C LEU A 1141 14.77 10.94 -42.82
N PRO A 1142 14.24 11.58 -41.76
CA PRO A 1142 15.07 12.32 -40.84
C PRO A 1142 15.77 11.38 -39.84
N ASN A 1143 16.84 11.85 -39.19
CA ASN A 1143 17.52 11.11 -38.13
C ASN A 1143 18.15 12.09 -37.14
N ASN A 1144 18.05 11.80 -35.86
CA ASN A 1144 18.63 12.58 -34.75
C ASN A 1144 20.02 12.08 -34.34
N ASN A 1145 20.77 11.48 -35.26
CA ASN A 1145 22.04 10.80 -34.99
C ASN A 1145 21.93 9.56 -34.06
N SER A 1146 20.74 8.96 -33.96
CA SER A 1146 20.57 7.71 -33.22
C SER A 1146 20.86 6.50 -34.10
N GLY A 1147 21.38 5.44 -33.47
CA GLY A 1147 21.55 4.13 -34.11
C GLY A 1147 20.23 3.59 -34.65
N THR A 1148 20.29 2.97 -35.82
CA THR A 1148 19.16 2.35 -36.53
C THR A 1148 19.52 0.92 -36.93
N ASP A 1149 18.53 0.08 -37.22
CA ASP A 1149 18.73 -1.22 -37.89
C ASP A 1149 17.56 -1.46 -38.86
N ALA A 1150 17.80 -2.26 -39.88
CA ALA A 1150 16.81 -2.57 -40.90
C ALA A 1150 16.92 -4.03 -41.37
N VAL A 1151 15.83 -4.61 -41.85
CA VAL A 1151 15.78 -5.98 -42.36
C VAL A 1151 14.86 -6.08 -43.58
N THR A 1152 15.25 -6.88 -44.55
CA THR A 1152 14.37 -7.30 -45.65
C THR A 1152 13.48 -8.44 -45.17
N LEU A 1153 12.17 -8.22 -45.19
CA LEU A 1153 11.17 -9.23 -44.85
C LEU A 1153 11.09 -10.30 -45.95
N LYS A 1154 10.62 -11.50 -45.59
CA LYS A 1154 10.42 -12.65 -46.48
C LYS A 1154 9.49 -12.36 -47.66
N ASP A 1155 8.61 -11.38 -47.53
CA ASP A 1155 7.70 -10.93 -48.60
C ASP A 1155 8.29 -9.79 -49.46
N GLY A 1156 9.58 -9.48 -49.28
CA GLY A 1156 10.32 -8.48 -50.05
C GLY A 1156 10.17 -7.04 -49.56
N ARG A 1157 9.31 -6.77 -48.57
CA ARG A 1157 9.23 -5.44 -47.94
C ARG A 1157 10.48 -5.16 -47.09
N GLN A 1158 10.87 -3.91 -47.00
CA GLN A 1158 11.97 -3.44 -46.16
C GLN A 1158 11.41 -2.87 -44.86
N LEU A 1159 11.94 -3.29 -43.72
CA LEU A 1159 11.56 -2.80 -42.40
C LEU A 1159 12.73 -2.06 -41.77
N LEU A 1160 12.49 -0.85 -41.27
CA LEU A 1160 13.47 0.00 -40.62
C LEU A 1160 13.01 0.33 -39.19
N VAL A 1161 13.90 0.19 -38.22
CA VAL A 1161 13.71 0.66 -36.84
C VAL A 1161 14.64 1.84 -36.57
N TYR A 1162 14.08 3.00 -36.22
CA TYR A 1162 14.84 4.25 -36.04
C TYR A 1162 14.09 5.30 -35.21
N ASN A 1163 14.80 6.32 -34.72
CA ASN A 1163 14.17 7.46 -34.07
C ASN A 1163 13.77 8.52 -35.11
N HIS A 1164 12.48 8.67 -35.36
CA HIS A 1164 11.96 9.65 -36.32
C HIS A 1164 11.87 11.04 -35.68
N ASN A 1165 12.85 11.90 -35.97
CA ASN A 1165 13.00 13.20 -35.33
C ASN A 1165 13.41 14.24 -36.36
N LEU A 1166 12.57 15.25 -36.57
CA LEU A 1166 12.84 16.31 -37.54
C LEU A 1166 14.06 17.14 -37.11
N PRO A 1167 14.90 17.58 -38.06
CA PRO A 1167 16.08 18.38 -37.76
C PRO A 1167 15.75 19.64 -36.95
N ASN A 1168 16.53 19.90 -35.89
CA ASN A 1168 16.49 21.16 -35.15
C ASN A 1168 17.85 21.85 -35.24
N ALA A 1169 17.86 23.14 -35.56
CA ALA A 1169 19.08 23.93 -35.73
C ALA A 1169 19.94 24.01 -34.44
N SER A 1170 19.35 23.79 -33.26
CA SER A 1170 20.08 23.76 -31.99
C SER A 1170 20.89 22.47 -31.76
N TRP A 1171 20.68 21.42 -32.55
CA TRP A 1171 21.35 20.14 -32.33
C TRP A 1171 22.79 20.16 -32.81
N VAL A 1172 23.72 20.17 -31.86
CA VAL A 1172 25.15 20.04 -32.14
C VAL A 1172 25.43 18.65 -32.74
N ASN A 1173 26.05 18.62 -33.93
CA ASN A 1173 26.34 17.39 -34.68
C ASN A 1173 25.09 16.52 -34.94
N GLY A 1174 23.92 17.14 -35.05
CA GLY A 1174 22.64 16.46 -35.29
C GLY A 1174 22.17 15.56 -34.15
N LYS A 1175 22.78 15.64 -32.96
CA LYS A 1175 22.44 14.82 -31.79
C LYS A 1175 21.17 15.35 -31.14
N GLY A 1176 20.05 14.67 -31.38
CA GLY A 1176 18.73 15.01 -30.85
C GLY A 1176 18.20 14.00 -29.82
N PRO A 1177 16.95 14.15 -29.36
CA PRO A 1177 16.33 13.29 -28.34
C PRO A 1177 16.07 11.89 -28.88
N ARG A 1178 16.40 10.85 -28.11
CA ARG A 1178 16.27 9.42 -28.49
C ARG A 1178 14.86 8.89 -28.20
N THR A 1179 13.86 9.60 -28.70
CA THR A 1179 12.42 9.29 -28.60
C THR A 1179 11.68 10.13 -29.63
N PRO A 1180 10.60 9.64 -30.27
CA PRO A 1180 10.11 8.26 -30.24
C PRO A 1180 11.07 7.26 -30.94
N LEU A 1181 10.88 5.96 -30.70
CA LEU A 1181 11.48 4.87 -31.47
C LEU A 1181 10.41 4.26 -32.38
N ASN A 1182 10.64 4.27 -33.68
CA ASN A 1182 9.64 4.01 -34.72
C ASN A 1182 10.00 2.80 -35.57
N VAL A 1183 9.00 2.22 -36.23
CA VAL A 1183 9.14 1.23 -37.30
C VAL A 1183 8.51 1.76 -38.58
N ALA A 1184 9.28 1.81 -39.66
CA ALA A 1184 8.81 2.16 -40.99
C ALA A 1184 8.97 0.99 -41.97
N ILE A 1185 8.09 0.93 -42.97
CA ILE A 1185 8.05 -0.11 -44.01
C ILE A 1185 8.16 0.53 -45.39
N SER A 1186 8.94 -0.07 -46.29
CA SER A 1186 9.04 0.33 -47.70
C SER A 1186 8.98 -0.88 -48.63
N LYS A 1187 8.50 -0.69 -49.87
CA LYS A 1187 8.59 -1.71 -50.93
C LYS A 1187 9.82 -1.52 -51.82
N ASP A 1188 10.32 -0.30 -51.93
CA ASP A 1188 11.33 0.12 -52.90
C ASP A 1188 12.55 0.79 -52.28
N GLY A 1189 12.59 0.95 -50.95
CA GLY A 1189 13.65 1.62 -50.21
C GLY A 1189 13.64 3.14 -50.28
N LYS A 1190 12.70 3.72 -51.04
CA LYS A 1190 12.61 5.14 -51.35
C LYS A 1190 11.39 5.77 -50.70
N VAL A 1191 10.23 5.18 -50.93
CA VAL A 1191 8.96 5.60 -50.32
C VAL A 1191 8.73 4.78 -49.07
N TRP A 1192 8.66 5.46 -47.92
CA TRP A 1192 8.52 4.83 -46.61
C TRP A 1192 7.17 5.15 -46.00
N SER A 1193 6.56 4.14 -45.41
CA SER A 1193 5.32 4.23 -44.65
C SER A 1193 5.58 4.04 -43.17
N ALA A 1194 4.96 4.87 -42.33
CA ALA A 1194 4.88 4.67 -40.90
C ALA A 1194 4.10 3.38 -40.60
N ALA A 1195 4.62 2.56 -39.66
CA ALA A 1195 4.00 1.29 -39.26
C ALA A 1195 3.80 1.17 -37.74
N LEU A 1196 4.85 1.41 -36.94
CA LEU A 1196 4.77 1.33 -35.48
C LEU A 1196 5.50 2.46 -34.76
N VAL A 1197 5.10 2.71 -33.52
CA VAL A 1197 5.82 3.49 -32.51
C VAL A 1197 6.05 2.57 -31.31
N LEU A 1198 7.29 2.12 -31.15
CA LEU A 1198 7.70 1.19 -30.10
C LEU A 1198 7.80 1.89 -28.74
N GLU A 1199 8.30 3.12 -28.72
CA GLU A 1199 8.44 3.95 -27.53
C GLU A 1199 8.19 5.41 -27.90
N ASP A 1200 7.44 6.14 -27.06
CA ASP A 1200 7.09 7.55 -27.26
C ASP A 1200 7.16 8.36 -25.95
N SER A 1201 7.76 7.79 -24.90
CA SER A 1201 7.87 8.46 -23.61
C SER A 1201 8.76 9.72 -23.68
N PRO A 1202 8.43 10.77 -22.91
CA PRO A 1202 9.23 12.00 -22.84
C PRO A 1202 10.62 11.79 -22.20
N ILE A 1203 10.78 10.73 -21.39
CA ILE A 1203 12.09 10.27 -20.92
C ILE A 1203 12.84 9.69 -22.12
N SER A 1204 13.76 10.49 -22.68
CA SER A 1204 14.67 10.15 -23.78
C SER A 1204 15.62 9.01 -23.36
N GLN A 1205 16.08 8.20 -24.33
CA GLN A 1205 17.08 7.09 -24.26
C GLN A 1205 16.56 5.72 -24.82
N TYR A 1206 15.71 5.72 -25.84
CA TYR A 1206 15.31 4.51 -26.59
C TYR A 1206 16.13 4.41 -27.88
N SER A 1207 17.07 3.47 -27.94
CA SER A 1207 18.09 3.51 -29.00
C SER A 1207 18.77 2.18 -29.28
N TYR A 1208 19.60 2.16 -30.33
CA TYR A 1208 20.36 0.99 -30.79
C TYR A 1208 19.46 -0.25 -30.96
N PRO A 1209 18.44 -0.17 -31.84
CA PRO A 1209 17.60 -1.32 -32.13
C PRO A 1209 18.38 -2.39 -32.90
N SER A 1210 17.99 -3.65 -32.78
CA SER A 1210 18.39 -4.72 -33.69
C SER A 1210 17.16 -5.50 -34.10
N VAL A 1211 17.06 -5.85 -35.38
CA VAL A 1211 15.86 -6.45 -35.95
C VAL A 1211 16.18 -7.64 -36.85
N ILE A 1212 15.44 -8.73 -36.66
CA ILE A 1212 15.44 -9.93 -37.51
C ILE A 1212 14.00 -10.39 -37.79
N GLN A 1213 13.83 -11.18 -38.84
CA GLN A 1213 12.60 -11.95 -39.05
C GLN A 1213 12.91 -13.44 -38.90
N THR A 1214 12.19 -14.12 -38.02
CA THR A 1214 12.39 -15.52 -37.66
C THR A 1214 11.74 -16.48 -38.64
N LYS A 1215 12.03 -17.79 -38.53
CA LYS A 1215 11.49 -18.84 -39.39
C LYS A 1215 9.96 -18.90 -39.41
N ASP A 1216 9.32 -18.60 -38.29
CA ASP A 1216 7.85 -18.53 -38.14
C ASP A 1216 7.20 -17.30 -38.83
N GLY A 1217 8.01 -16.37 -39.35
CA GLY A 1217 7.55 -15.18 -40.06
C GLY A 1217 7.32 -13.96 -39.17
N LEU A 1218 7.51 -14.08 -37.85
CA LEU A 1218 7.44 -12.95 -36.93
C LEU A 1218 8.72 -12.11 -37.00
N VAL A 1219 8.58 -10.82 -36.68
CA VAL A 1219 9.70 -9.87 -36.60
C VAL A 1219 10.04 -9.67 -35.13
N HIS A 1220 11.32 -9.86 -34.79
CA HIS A 1220 11.85 -9.69 -33.45
C HIS A 1220 12.73 -8.45 -33.42
N ILE A 1221 12.38 -7.51 -32.55
CA ILE A 1221 13.10 -6.25 -32.36
C ILE A 1221 13.61 -6.22 -30.92
N VAL A 1222 14.92 -5.99 -30.75
CA VAL A 1222 15.51 -5.69 -29.44
C VAL A 1222 16.11 -4.30 -29.44
N TYR A 1223 16.09 -3.59 -28.30
CA TYR A 1223 16.70 -2.25 -28.23
C TYR A 1223 17.09 -1.88 -26.81
N THR A 1224 17.96 -0.88 -26.69
CA THR A 1224 18.29 -0.27 -25.41
C THR A 1224 17.12 0.56 -24.92
N TRP A 1225 16.65 0.25 -23.72
CA TRP A 1225 15.62 0.98 -23.00
C TRP A 1225 16.27 1.75 -21.85
N ARG A 1226 16.25 3.08 -21.96
CA ARG A 1226 16.79 4.03 -20.97
C ARG A 1226 18.26 3.84 -20.56
N ARG A 1227 19.03 3.08 -21.35
CA ARG A 1227 20.36 2.56 -21.01
C ARG A 1227 20.39 1.66 -19.78
N GLU A 1228 19.26 1.23 -19.26
CA GLU A 1228 19.19 0.41 -18.05
C GLU A 1228 18.86 -1.04 -18.40
N LYS A 1229 17.96 -1.25 -19.37
CA LYS A 1229 17.48 -2.59 -19.77
C LYS A 1229 17.52 -2.79 -21.27
N ILE A 1230 17.39 -4.04 -21.69
CA ILE A 1230 17.11 -4.40 -23.09
C ILE A 1230 15.66 -4.84 -23.23
N LYS A 1231 14.95 -4.21 -24.16
CA LYS A 1231 13.57 -4.52 -24.51
C LYS A 1231 13.53 -5.53 -25.66
N HIS A 1232 12.53 -6.41 -25.68
CA HIS A 1232 12.21 -7.33 -26.78
C HIS A 1232 10.74 -7.16 -27.19
N VAL A 1233 10.52 -6.85 -28.47
CA VAL A 1233 9.20 -6.69 -29.07
C VAL A 1233 9.05 -7.68 -30.23
N VAL A 1234 7.92 -8.37 -30.26
CA VAL A 1234 7.55 -9.31 -31.33
C VAL A 1234 6.43 -8.69 -32.15
N VAL A 1235 6.60 -8.66 -33.47
CA VAL A 1235 5.68 -8.04 -34.42
C VAL A 1235 5.24 -9.06 -35.46
N ASP A 1236 3.93 -9.13 -35.70
CA ASP A 1236 3.34 -9.82 -36.84
C ASP A 1236 3.28 -8.85 -38.04
N PRO A 1237 4.18 -8.99 -39.03
CA PRO A 1237 4.29 -8.03 -40.13
C PRO A 1237 3.07 -8.03 -41.07
N ASN A 1238 2.20 -9.04 -40.98
CA ASN A 1238 0.96 -9.14 -41.77
C ASN A 1238 -0.18 -8.31 -41.18
N LYS A 1239 -0.08 -7.95 -39.90
CA LYS A 1239 -1.10 -7.15 -39.18
C LYS A 1239 -0.80 -5.65 -39.13
N LEU A 1240 0.33 -5.22 -39.70
CA LEU A 1240 0.75 -3.83 -39.73
C LEU A 1240 -0.19 -2.98 -40.58
N GLU A 1241 -0.61 -1.83 -40.05
CA GLU A 1241 -1.28 -0.79 -40.80
C GLU A 1241 -0.25 0.26 -41.24
N LEU A 1242 -0.25 0.57 -42.54
CA LEU A 1242 0.74 1.45 -43.15
C LEU A 1242 0.12 2.77 -43.56
N LYS A 1243 0.81 3.88 -43.27
CA LYS A 1243 0.50 5.20 -43.86
C LYS A 1243 1.78 5.85 -44.35
N GLU A 1244 1.74 6.42 -45.55
CA GLU A 1244 2.90 7.06 -46.17
C GLU A 1244 3.44 8.23 -45.33
N ILE A 1245 4.78 8.35 -45.25
CA ILE A 1245 5.47 9.47 -44.62
C ILE A 1245 5.66 10.55 -45.69
N VAL A 1246 4.88 11.63 -45.60
CA VAL A 1246 4.91 12.74 -46.54
C VAL A 1246 5.67 13.92 -45.93
N ASN A 1247 6.54 14.56 -46.71
CA ASN A 1247 7.34 15.73 -46.27
C ASN A 1247 8.12 15.49 -44.97
N LYS A 1248 8.65 14.27 -44.77
CA LYS A 1248 9.35 13.84 -43.55
C LYS A 1248 8.49 13.82 -42.28
N GLN A 1249 7.18 14.02 -42.36
CA GLN A 1249 6.30 14.09 -41.20
C GLN A 1249 5.72 12.72 -40.85
N TRP A 1250 5.82 12.31 -39.59
CA TRP A 1250 5.13 11.12 -39.11
C TRP A 1250 3.62 11.38 -39.06
N PRO A 1251 2.77 10.57 -39.72
CA PRO A 1251 1.34 10.87 -39.81
C PRO A 1251 0.65 10.95 -38.44
N GLY A 1252 -0.13 12.02 -38.20
CA GLY A 1252 -1.00 12.15 -37.03
C GLY A 1252 -0.30 12.39 -35.68
N VAL A 1253 0.97 12.78 -35.67
CA VAL A 1253 1.74 13.16 -34.48
C VAL A 1253 2.02 14.66 -34.53
N LYS A 1254 1.59 15.42 -33.51
CA LYS A 1254 2.01 16.82 -33.31
C LYS A 1254 3.41 16.85 -32.68
N GLU A 1255 4.26 17.78 -33.09
CA GLU A 1255 5.66 17.89 -32.66
C GLU A 1255 5.81 17.87 -31.12
N THR A 1256 6.36 16.79 -30.57
CA THR A 1256 6.79 16.75 -29.17
C THR A 1256 8.23 17.24 -29.06
N VAL A 1257 8.42 18.45 -28.52
CA VAL A 1257 9.74 18.98 -28.17
C VAL A 1257 10.23 18.24 -26.90
N GLY A 1258 10.95 17.14 -27.08
CA GLY A 1258 11.69 16.51 -25.99
C GLY A 1258 12.76 17.46 -25.46
N LYS A 1259 12.96 17.52 -24.13
CA LYS A 1259 14.10 18.24 -23.55
C LYS A 1259 15.41 17.57 -24.00
N THR A 1260 16.35 18.36 -24.50
CA THR A 1260 17.73 17.92 -24.73
C THR A 1260 18.34 17.40 -23.43
N THR A 1261 18.92 16.20 -23.47
CA THR A 1261 19.63 15.59 -22.34
C THR A 1261 21.11 15.99 -22.37
N ASP A 1262 21.70 16.20 -21.19
CA ASP A 1262 23.12 16.55 -20.98
C ASP A 1262 24.08 15.35 -21.18
N ASP A 1263 23.98 14.67 -22.32
CA ASP A 1263 24.91 13.61 -22.76
C ASP A 1263 25.82 14.10 -23.88
#